data_AF-A0A836GCD6-F1
#
_entry.id   AF-A0A836GCD6-F1
#
_cell.length_a   1.000
_cell.length_b   1.000
_cell.length_c   1.000
_cell.angle_alpha   90.00
_cell.angle_beta   90.00
_cell.angle_gamma   90.00
#
_symmetry.space_group_name_H-M   'P 1'
#
loop_
_entity.id
_entity.type
_entity.pdbx_description
1 polymer ?
#
loop_
_entity_poly.entity_id
_entity_poly.type
_entity_poly.pdbx_seq_one_letter_code
_entity_poly.pdbx_strand_id
1 'polypeptide(L)'
;MATKSDRKRKVAEKPAHESTAFYQWTINLLGLGIGCFHRWHVSTLFENDRHFSHLSEIEREMSFRTEMGMYYSYYKTIAESKTFFDGMNKLSRDNLSEYNNVIDATRKYSLLPEIIAGFLYHITKNLGLISYNKAQCWQIERGDGLPPITSCEGLGIPVYFYLEIVWFTTVVTAAVLFYYATYLSNSIYGGFITILLFFFNHNECTRVQWTPPLRETFAYPMLLFQMYSVTMAIRKYTKHDADKVPTSLRNRTRQGLFMDIFGSTICSLCTWQFSHFVFTTQIVAILILKWLRIVPYEFYKNFCMAHALAIVASTKITNGALIICSLYTCILISSNAANFIMKLSRFQNIKREIIFEIAITITLTKSIKSYILYSQDDAHVFNILKSKLTNYRDFHTMLYTCSAEFDFLQYKTYDAIIKTLLLPTAILVGMLILYYWYRNFKTSNYPFCIEADVAYNGLQTGAFIIMAVFIMRLKLFMTPHLCIIAGAVCSKRYLEKIGLKGELMRLAIVVLLLGGMSYHGVDRFQEERGFIGEYSNIEQEELFEWIKSNTPEHAVFAGKMSLMANLMLSTRRPIVNNPYYESKEMRDRTMKVYEIFSRKDAASVYTSLRSMKVSYVVLEEPLCLGFANVPRGCQMIDLWDMTDNGAAKMANKPPLCPLLFKGNAHPFRRAFVNNNFVVLQLDYSHYVEFKPKTSMPLHYQF
;
A
#
# COMPACT_ATOMS: atom_id res chain seq x y z
N MET A 1 53.15 -20.59 58.85
CA MET A 1 53.01 -19.58 57.78
C MET A 1 52.00 -20.11 56.76
N ALA A 2 50.79 -19.58 56.77
CA ALA A 2 49.81 -19.74 55.69
C ALA A 2 49.15 -18.36 55.50
N THR A 3 49.13 -17.90 54.26
CA THR A 3 49.03 -16.50 53.85
C THR A 3 47.59 -15.98 53.80
N LYS A 4 47.41 -14.74 54.27
CA LYS A 4 46.25 -13.87 54.03
C LYS A 4 46.06 -13.67 52.51
N SER A 5 45.18 -14.45 51.88
CA SER A 5 44.82 -14.25 50.46
C SER A 5 43.33 -14.53 50.13
N ASP A 6 42.59 -15.27 50.95
CA ASP A 6 41.26 -15.76 50.53
C ASP A 6 40.03 -14.94 50.97
N ARG A 7 40.19 -13.65 51.33
CA ARG A 7 39.06 -12.88 51.90
C ARG A 7 38.61 -11.61 51.19
N LYS A 8 38.97 -11.37 49.91
CA LYS A 8 38.42 -10.24 49.13
C LYS A 8 38.19 -10.55 47.66
N ARG A 9 37.02 -11.13 47.35
CA ARG A 9 36.11 -10.78 46.23
C ARG A 9 35.10 -11.91 46.01
N LYS A 10 34.09 -11.98 46.88
CA LYS A 10 32.75 -12.40 46.45
C LYS A 10 31.98 -11.11 46.12
N VAL A 11 32.28 -10.52 44.96
CA VAL A 11 31.29 -9.69 44.29
C VAL A 11 30.31 -10.71 43.72
N ALA A 12 29.11 -10.75 44.28
CA ALA A 12 28.04 -11.56 43.76
C ALA A 12 27.82 -11.19 42.29
N GLU A 13 28.27 -12.07 41.37
CA GLU A 13 27.78 -12.06 40.01
C GLU A 13 26.27 -12.32 40.08
N LYS A 14 25.48 -11.25 39.97
CA LYS A 14 24.06 -11.40 39.64
C LYS A 14 24.00 -12.19 38.33
N PRO A 15 23.14 -13.23 38.23
CA PRO A 15 23.13 -14.09 37.06
C PRO A 15 22.79 -13.25 35.83
N ALA A 16 23.69 -13.27 34.83
CA ALA A 16 23.54 -12.51 33.58
C ALA A 16 22.18 -12.72 32.89
N HIS A 17 21.53 -13.86 33.16
CA HIS A 17 20.21 -14.26 32.67
C HIS A 17 19.04 -13.38 33.17
N GLU A 18 19.08 -12.85 34.40
CA GLU A 18 18.03 -11.95 34.91
C GLU A 18 18.09 -10.57 34.21
N SER A 19 19.31 -10.08 33.92
CA SER A 19 19.49 -8.80 33.24
C SER A 19 19.00 -8.85 31.78
N THR A 20 19.20 -9.98 31.08
CA THR A 20 18.71 -10.16 29.70
C THR A 20 17.19 -10.29 29.63
N ALA A 21 16.58 -11.00 30.59
CA ALA A 21 15.12 -11.14 30.65
C ALA A 21 14.45 -9.80 30.95
N PHE A 22 14.97 -9.05 31.92
CA PHE A 22 14.48 -7.70 32.26
C PHE A 22 14.64 -6.73 31.08
N TYR A 23 15.78 -6.76 30.39
CA TYR A 23 16.03 -5.96 29.19
C TYR A 23 15.02 -6.26 28.07
N GLN A 24 14.74 -7.54 27.83
CA GLN A 24 13.79 -7.96 26.80
C GLN A 24 12.34 -7.64 27.16
N TRP A 25 11.97 -7.74 28.43
CA TRP A 25 10.66 -7.31 28.92
C TRP A 25 10.48 -5.79 28.81
N THR A 26 11.52 -5.02 29.14
CA THR A 26 11.53 -3.55 28.99
C THR A 26 11.33 -3.15 27.54
N ILE A 27 12.03 -3.79 26.61
CA ILE A 27 11.86 -3.54 25.16
C ILE A 27 10.41 -3.82 24.74
N ASN A 28 9.83 -4.93 25.18
CA ASN A 28 8.45 -5.29 24.82
C ASN A 28 7.44 -4.29 25.37
N LEU A 29 7.61 -3.84 26.62
CA LEU A 29 6.76 -2.82 27.25
C LEU A 29 6.84 -1.49 26.50
N LEU A 30 8.06 -1.04 26.17
CA LEU A 30 8.30 0.19 25.42
C LEU A 30 7.71 0.11 24.01
N GLY A 31 7.92 -1.01 23.31
CA GLY A 31 7.37 -1.23 21.96
C GLY A 31 5.84 -1.17 21.96
N LEU A 32 5.19 -1.78 22.95
CA LEU A 32 3.73 -1.73 23.08
C LEU A 32 3.23 -0.32 23.45
N GLY A 33 3.90 0.37 24.38
CA GLY A 33 3.55 1.76 24.74
C GLY A 33 3.65 2.72 23.55
N ILE A 34 4.72 2.61 22.75
CA ILE A 34 4.91 3.38 21.51
C ILE A 34 3.81 3.03 20.49
N GLY A 35 3.47 1.75 20.35
CA GLY A 35 2.38 1.31 19.49
C GLY A 35 1.03 1.92 19.88
N CYS A 36 0.69 1.90 21.17
CA CYS A 36 -0.53 2.52 21.69
C CYS A 36 -0.55 4.05 21.45
N PHE A 37 0.61 4.71 21.63
CA PHE A 37 0.74 6.14 21.33
C PHE A 37 0.53 6.43 19.84
N HIS A 38 1.07 5.59 18.94
CA HIS A 38 0.84 5.72 17.50
C HIS A 38 -0.65 5.55 17.14
N ARG A 39 -1.34 4.57 17.71
CA ARG A 39 -2.81 4.41 17.55
C ARG A 39 -3.55 5.67 17.97
N TRP A 40 -3.27 6.17 19.18
CA TRP A 40 -3.91 7.40 19.68
C TRP A 40 -3.63 8.60 18.78
N HIS A 41 -2.40 8.76 18.32
CA HIS A 41 -2.02 9.85 17.43
C HIS A 41 -2.78 9.80 16.10
N VAL A 42 -2.78 8.65 15.43
CA VAL A 42 -3.43 8.47 14.13
C VAL A 42 -4.95 8.60 14.24
N SER A 43 -5.57 8.00 15.26
CA SER A 43 -7.02 8.10 15.44
C SER A 43 -7.45 9.54 15.68
N THR A 44 -6.66 10.31 16.43
CA THR A 44 -6.92 11.74 16.67
C THR A 44 -6.76 12.54 15.38
N LEU A 45 -5.75 12.26 14.55
CA LEU A 45 -5.58 12.94 13.26
C LEU A 45 -6.72 12.62 12.28
N PHE A 46 -7.18 11.38 12.24
CA PHE A 46 -8.33 10.99 11.42
C PHE A 46 -9.61 11.70 11.88
N GLU A 47 -9.82 11.81 13.20
CA GLU A 47 -10.96 12.52 13.76
C GLU A 47 -10.89 14.02 13.45
N ASN A 48 -9.72 14.65 13.66
CA ASN A 48 -9.51 16.07 13.40
C ASN A 48 -9.65 16.42 11.91
N ASP A 49 -9.29 15.54 10.98
CA ASP A 49 -9.35 15.81 9.53
C ASP A 49 -10.78 15.80 8.99
N ARG A 50 -11.64 14.91 9.50
CA ARG A 50 -12.96 14.63 8.92
C ARG A 50 -14.13 14.98 9.82
N HIS A 51 -13.89 15.16 11.12
CA HIS A 51 -14.91 15.23 12.15
C HIS A 51 -15.84 14.00 12.11
N PHE A 52 -15.23 12.81 12.04
CA PHE A 52 -15.88 11.56 11.66
C PHE A 52 -16.99 11.10 12.62
N SER A 53 -16.83 11.42 13.91
CA SER A 53 -17.83 11.23 14.95
C SER A 53 -19.14 11.95 14.63
N HIS A 54 -19.09 13.15 14.03
CA HIS A 54 -20.26 13.96 13.72
C HIS A 54 -20.99 13.56 12.44
N LEU A 55 -20.35 12.78 11.57
CA LEU A 55 -20.92 12.37 10.30
C LEU A 55 -22.03 11.31 10.47
N SER A 56 -23.07 11.41 9.66
CA SER A 56 -24.09 10.37 9.50
C SER A 56 -23.51 9.10 8.86
N GLU A 57 -24.25 7.99 8.89
CA GLU A 57 -23.80 6.74 8.28
C GLU A 57 -23.50 6.88 6.78
N ILE A 58 -24.33 7.63 6.03
CA ILE A 58 -24.11 7.84 4.60
C ILE A 58 -22.89 8.72 4.33
N GLU A 59 -22.71 9.80 5.10
CA GLU A 59 -21.54 10.69 4.97
C GLU A 59 -20.23 9.97 5.31
N ARG A 60 -20.24 9.11 6.34
CA ARG A 60 -19.08 8.26 6.67
C ARG A 60 -18.71 7.34 5.52
N GLU A 61 -19.69 6.72 4.88
CA GLU A 61 -19.47 5.88 3.70
C GLU A 61 -18.96 6.70 2.52
N MET A 62 -19.53 7.88 2.30
CA MET A 62 -19.10 8.81 1.26
C MET A 62 -17.66 9.29 1.44
N SER A 63 -17.19 9.37 2.67
CA SER A 63 -15.81 9.70 3.00
C SER A 63 -14.81 8.61 2.53
N PHE A 64 -15.28 7.37 2.31
CA PHE A 64 -14.48 6.27 1.76
C PHE A 64 -14.55 6.24 0.23
N ARG A 65 -13.61 6.92 -0.41
CA ARG A 65 -13.49 6.99 -1.87
C ARG A 65 -12.59 5.88 -2.43
N THR A 66 -12.66 5.65 -3.74
CA THR A 66 -11.76 4.73 -4.48
C THR A 66 -11.66 3.33 -3.86
N GLU A 67 -10.45 2.83 -3.62
CA GLU A 67 -10.15 1.51 -3.06
C GLU A 67 -10.75 1.35 -1.66
N MET A 68 -10.82 2.42 -0.87
CA MET A 68 -11.33 2.38 0.50
C MET A 68 -12.80 2.00 0.54
N GLY A 69 -13.61 2.66 -0.31
CA GLY A 69 -15.05 2.37 -0.40
C GLY A 69 -15.31 0.95 -0.91
N MET A 70 -14.51 0.50 -1.89
CA MET A 70 -14.59 -0.85 -2.43
C MET A 70 -14.29 -1.90 -1.34
N TYR A 71 -13.19 -1.80 -0.61
CA TYR A 71 -12.86 -2.79 0.43
C TYR A 71 -13.81 -2.76 1.62
N TYR A 72 -14.20 -1.57 2.07
CA TYR A 72 -15.18 -1.45 3.14
C TYR A 72 -16.53 -2.04 2.75
N SER A 73 -16.96 -1.94 1.48
CA SER A 73 -18.22 -2.54 1.01
C SER A 73 -18.27 -4.07 1.16
N TYR A 74 -17.13 -4.76 0.97
CA TYR A 74 -17.03 -6.19 1.15
C TYR A 74 -17.10 -6.58 2.63
N TYR A 75 -16.40 -5.86 3.49
CA TYR A 75 -16.51 -6.04 4.94
C TYR A 75 -17.95 -5.79 5.42
N LYS A 76 -18.56 -4.68 4.98
CA LYS A 76 -19.95 -4.31 5.28
C LYS A 76 -20.93 -5.42 4.89
N THR A 77 -20.77 -6.00 3.70
CA THR A 77 -21.57 -7.15 3.24
C THR A 77 -21.45 -8.35 4.19
N ILE A 78 -20.27 -8.65 4.73
CA ILE A 78 -20.09 -9.72 5.73
C ILE A 78 -20.73 -9.34 7.07
N ALA A 79 -20.47 -8.12 7.54
CA ALA A 79 -20.91 -7.64 8.86
C ALA A 79 -22.45 -7.55 8.97
N GLU A 80 -23.13 -7.15 7.90
CA GLU A 80 -24.59 -7.00 7.85
C GLU A 80 -25.33 -8.31 7.51
N SER A 81 -24.62 -9.33 7.04
CA SER A 81 -25.21 -10.64 6.77
C SER A 81 -25.63 -11.34 8.07
N LYS A 82 -26.62 -12.25 7.99
CA LYS A 82 -27.14 -12.95 9.18
C LYS A 82 -26.08 -13.83 9.85
N THR A 83 -25.24 -14.47 9.05
CA THR A 83 -24.12 -15.28 9.50
C THR A 83 -22.88 -14.97 8.67
N PHE A 84 -21.70 -15.26 9.22
CA PHE A 84 -20.43 -15.13 8.51
C PHE A 84 -20.42 -15.90 7.18
N PHE A 85 -20.94 -17.13 7.17
CA PHE A 85 -20.99 -17.96 5.96
C PHE A 85 -21.93 -17.43 4.88
N ASP A 86 -23.06 -16.83 5.27
CA ASP A 86 -23.97 -16.14 4.33
C ASP A 86 -23.24 -14.97 3.66
N GLY A 87 -22.50 -14.18 4.45
CA GLY A 87 -21.63 -13.12 3.92
C GLY A 87 -20.61 -13.67 2.92
N MET A 88 -19.85 -14.69 3.31
CA MET A 88 -18.84 -15.32 2.44
C MET A 88 -19.43 -15.84 1.11
N ASN A 89 -20.62 -16.44 1.15
CA ASN A 89 -21.31 -16.91 -0.06
C ASN A 89 -21.68 -15.77 -1.01
N LYS A 90 -22.09 -14.60 -0.47
CA LYS A 90 -22.36 -13.39 -1.28
C LYS A 90 -21.09 -12.87 -1.95
N LEU A 91 -19.95 -12.87 -1.25
CA LEU A 91 -18.68 -12.44 -1.84
C LEU A 91 -18.13 -13.43 -2.87
N SER A 92 -18.36 -14.74 -2.69
CA SER A 92 -17.91 -15.76 -3.65
C SER A 92 -18.72 -15.75 -4.94
N ARG A 93 -19.92 -15.19 -4.93
CA ARG A 93 -20.81 -15.02 -6.10
C ARG A 93 -21.18 -13.55 -6.28
N ASP A 94 -20.18 -12.69 -6.34
CA ASP A 94 -20.39 -11.26 -6.46
C ASP A 94 -20.77 -10.87 -7.90
N ASN A 95 -21.86 -10.11 -8.03
CA ASN A 95 -22.35 -9.53 -9.28
C ASN A 95 -22.53 -8.00 -9.16
N LEU A 96 -22.15 -7.41 -8.02
CA LEU A 96 -22.27 -5.98 -7.79
C LEU A 96 -21.04 -5.23 -8.28
N SER A 97 -19.84 -5.75 -8.02
CA SER A 97 -18.59 -5.03 -8.34
C SER A 97 -18.19 -5.06 -9.81
N GLU A 98 -18.59 -6.11 -10.55
CA GLU A 98 -18.32 -6.28 -11.98
C GLU A 98 -19.58 -6.78 -12.70
N TYR A 99 -20.58 -5.91 -12.84
CA TYR A 99 -21.85 -6.30 -13.42
C TYR A 99 -21.70 -6.97 -14.80
N ASN A 100 -22.55 -7.98 -15.05
CA ASN A 100 -22.53 -8.93 -16.18
C ASN A 100 -21.55 -10.11 -16.03
N ASN A 101 -20.68 -10.11 -15.00
CA ASN A 101 -19.83 -11.24 -14.65
C ASN A 101 -20.05 -11.63 -13.18
N VAL A 102 -20.32 -12.91 -12.91
CA VAL A 102 -20.31 -13.42 -11.53
C VAL A 102 -18.88 -13.82 -11.18
N ILE A 103 -18.28 -13.10 -10.25
CA ILE A 103 -16.88 -13.29 -9.86
C ILE A 103 -16.75 -13.71 -8.40
N ASP A 104 -15.68 -14.46 -8.11
CA ASP A 104 -15.27 -14.72 -6.74
C ASP A 104 -14.39 -13.55 -6.26
N ALA A 105 -15.02 -12.58 -5.59
CA ALA A 105 -14.35 -11.38 -5.08
C ALA A 105 -13.28 -11.72 -4.04
N THR A 106 -13.46 -12.81 -3.27
CA THR A 106 -12.54 -13.22 -2.20
C THR A 106 -11.17 -13.57 -2.74
N ARG A 107 -11.12 -14.25 -3.89
CA ARG A 107 -9.88 -14.65 -4.55
C ARG A 107 -9.30 -13.54 -5.41
N LYS A 108 -10.14 -12.73 -6.07
CA LYS A 108 -9.68 -11.72 -7.03
C LYS A 108 -9.05 -10.50 -6.36
N TYR A 109 -9.64 -10.00 -5.26
CA TYR A 109 -9.27 -8.70 -4.68
C TYR A 109 -8.46 -8.78 -3.36
N SER A 110 -7.92 -9.96 -3.03
CA SER A 110 -7.12 -10.18 -1.82
C SER A 110 -7.83 -9.69 -0.54
N LEU A 111 -9.06 -10.16 -0.31
CA LEU A 111 -9.95 -9.69 0.77
C LEU A 111 -9.63 -10.28 2.17
N LEU A 112 -8.41 -10.77 2.39
CA LEU A 112 -8.05 -11.44 3.65
C LEU A 112 -8.29 -10.54 4.89
N PRO A 113 -7.90 -9.25 4.93
CA PRO A 113 -8.18 -8.38 6.07
C PRO A 113 -9.67 -8.24 6.37
N GLU A 114 -10.51 -8.06 5.35
CA GLU A 114 -11.96 -7.87 5.52
C GLU A 114 -12.65 -9.14 5.98
N ILE A 115 -12.20 -10.31 5.49
CA ILE A 115 -12.71 -11.61 5.92
C ILE A 115 -12.39 -11.85 7.39
N ILE A 116 -11.15 -11.58 7.82
CA ILE A 116 -10.75 -11.69 9.23
C ILE A 116 -11.55 -10.69 10.08
N ALA A 117 -11.69 -9.45 9.63
CA ALA A 117 -12.47 -8.44 10.32
C ALA A 117 -13.95 -8.84 10.47
N GLY A 118 -14.57 -9.32 9.39
CA GLY A 118 -15.96 -9.79 9.41
C GLY A 118 -16.14 -11.00 10.32
N PHE A 119 -15.19 -11.94 10.32
CA PHE A 119 -15.20 -13.09 11.22
C PHE A 119 -15.12 -12.67 12.69
N LEU A 120 -14.18 -11.78 13.04
CA LEU A 120 -14.04 -11.24 14.39
C LEU A 120 -15.30 -10.46 14.83
N TYR A 121 -15.93 -9.71 13.92
CA TYR A 121 -17.17 -9.00 14.18
C TYR A 121 -18.33 -9.96 14.53
N HIS A 122 -18.50 -11.04 13.77
CA HIS A 122 -19.51 -12.06 14.08
C HIS A 122 -19.23 -12.79 15.40
N ILE A 123 -17.97 -13.12 15.71
CA ILE A 123 -17.60 -13.72 17.00
C ILE A 123 -17.95 -12.78 18.16
N THR A 124 -17.52 -11.53 18.09
CA THR A 124 -17.71 -10.55 19.17
C THR A 124 -19.18 -10.19 19.37
N LYS A 125 -19.98 -10.17 18.29
CA LYS A 125 -21.45 -10.07 18.33
C LYS A 125 -22.10 -11.29 18.98
N ASN A 126 -21.69 -12.50 18.59
CA ASN A 126 -22.23 -13.74 19.16
C ASN A 126 -21.88 -13.92 20.64
N LEU A 127 -20.72 -13.41 21.09
CA LEU A 127 -20.32 -13.39 22.49
C LEU A 127 -21.03 -12.31 23.32
N GLY A 128 -21.89 -11.46 22.71
CA GLY A 128 -22.60 -10.38 23.40
C GLY A 128 -21.71 -9.23 23.88
N LEU A 129 -20.42 -9.23 23.50
CA LEU A 129 -19.48 -8.16 23.83
C LEU A 129 -19.89 -6.87 23.12
N ILE A 130 -20.34 -7.01 21.87
CA ILE A 130 -20.72 -5.93 20.98
C ILE A 130 -22.22 -6.08 20.67
N SER A 131 -23.00 -5.05 21.02
CA SER A 131 -24.42 -4.97 20.67
C SER A 131 -24.71 -3.58 20.14
N TYR A 132 -25.61 -3.49 19.15
CA TYR A 132 -26.08 -2.21 18.62
C TYR A 132 -26.68 -1.32 19.73
N ASN A 133 -27.32 -1.94 20.73
CA ASN A 133 -27.89 -1.24 21.88
C ASN A 133 -26.84 -0.59 22.81
N LYS A 134 -25.54 -0.90 22.63
CA LYS A 134 -24.44 -0.23 23.35
C LYS A 134 -23.85 0.95 22.55
N ALA A 135 -24.36 1.24 21.35
CA ALA A 135 -23.93 2.41 20.59
C ALA A 135 -24.54 3.68 21.20
N GLN A 136 -23.73 4.72 21.32
CA GLN A 136 -24.20 6.05 21.74
C GLN A 136 -24.63 6.82 20.51
N CYS A 137 -25.89 7.21 20.43
CA CYS A 137 -26.42 7.98 19.32
C CYS A 137 -26.75 9.40 19.75
N TRP A 138 -26.34 10.36 18.93
CA TRP A 138 -26.54 11.79 19.10
C TRP A 138 -27.25 12.32 17.86
N GLN A 139 -28.09 13.35 18.05
CA GLN A 139 -28.68 14.08 16.94
C GLN A 139 -27.88 15.38 16.78
N ILE A 140 -27.35 15.60 15.57
CA ILE A 140 -26.41 16.67 15.28
C ILE A 140 -27.07 17.61 14.28
N GLU A 141 -27.10 18.89 14.63
CA GLU A 141 -27.53 19.96 13.75
C GLU A 141 -26.36 20.34 12.84
N ARG A 142 -26.52 20.17 11.52
CA ARG A 142 -25.46 20.44 10.53
C ARG A 142 -25.28 21.93 10.20
N GLY A 143 -26.18 22.80 10.67
CA GLY A 143 -26.23 24.19 10.22
C GLY A 143 -26.78 24.34 8.79
N ASP A 144 -26.70 25.55 8.23
CA ASP A 144 -27.02 25.89 6.83
C ASP A 144 -28.41 25.46 6.32
N GLY A 145 -29.39 25.31 7.22
CA GLY A 145 -30.75 24.91 6.87
C GLY A 145 -30.90 23.43 6.47
N LEU A 146 -29.88 22.61 6.69
CA LEU A 146 -29.93 21.17 6.45
C LEU A 146 -30.68 20.43 7.57
N PRO A 147 -31.37 19.31 7.26
CA PRO A 147 -32.05 18.53 8.29
C PRO A 147 -31.03 17.93 9.28
N PRO A 148 -31.39 17.84 10.58
CA PRO A 148 -30.53 17.25 11.58
C PRO A 148 -30.32 15.76 11.29
N ILE A 149 -29.10 15.29 11.54
CA ILE A 149 -28.70 13.90 11.29
C ILE A 149 -28.50 13.15 12.59
N THR A 150 -28.82 11.85 12.57
CA THR A 150 -28.52 10.96 13.68
C THR A 150 -27.16 10.32 13.45
N SER A 151 -26.20 10.62 14.32
CA SER A 151 -24.89 9.98 14.35
C SER A 151 -24.81 9.00 15.52
N CYS A 152 -24.51 7.75 15.23
CA CYS A 152 -24.24 6.74 16.26
C CYS A 152 -22.75 6.42 16.29
N GLU A 153 -22.23 6.15 17.49
CA GLU A 153 -20.84 5.80 17.75
C GLU A 153 -20.72 4.52 18.56
N GLY A 154 -19.64 3.77 18.30
CA GLY A 154 -19.25 2.61 19.10
C GLY A 154 -18.98 1.36 18.28
N LEU A 155 -18.40 0.36 18.95
CA LEU A 155 -17.99 -0.91 18.34
C LEU A 155 -19.16 -1.72 17.75
N GLY A 156 -20.40 -1.40 18.13
CA GLY A 156 -21.62 -1.99 17.57
C GLY A 156 -21.91 -1.60 16.12
N ILE A 157 -21.23 -0.56 15.63
CA ILE A 157 -21.39 -0.07 14.27
C ILE A 157 -20.23 -0.62 13.42
N PRO A 158 -20.52 -1.25 12.27
CA PRO A 158 -19.50 -1.92 11.45
C PRO A 158 -18.31 -1.01 11.10
N VAL A 159 -18.56 0.26 10.76
CA VAL A 159 -17.50 1.21 10.38
C VAL A 159 -16.45 1.37 11.48
N TYR A 160 -16.88 1.60 12.73
CA TYR A 160 -15.98 1.80 13.86
C TYR A 160 -15.21 0.52 14.20
N PHE A 161 -15.88 -0.63 14.16
CA PHE A 161 -15.20 -1.91 14.39
C PHE A 161 -14.10 -2.16 13.35
N TYR A 162 -14.36 -1.85 12.09
CA TYR A 162 -13.38 -1.99 11.02
C TYR A 162 -12.21 -1.02 11.19
N LEU A 163 -12.47 0.25 11.53
CA LEU A 163 -11.43 1.24 11.82
C LEU A 163 -10.57 0.81 13.01
N GLU A 164 -11.14 0.19 14.05
CA GLU A 164 -10.37 -0.32 15.19
C GLU A 164 -9.37 -1.43 14.81
N ILE A 165 -9.73 -2.29 13.86
CA ILE A 165 -8.78 -3.29 13.31
C ILE A 165 -7.65 -2.60 12.54
N VAL A 166 -7.97 -1.54 11.81
CA VAL A 166 -6.96 -0.71 11.14
C VAL A 166 -6.03 -0.07 12.19
N TRP A 167 -6.58 0.53 13.25
CA TRP A 167 -5.81 1.12 14.33
C TRP A 167 -4.93 0.11 15.05
N PHE A 168 -5.42 -1.11 15.29
CA PHE A 168 -4.59 -2.19 15.84
C PHE A 168 -3.39 -2.50 14.96
N THR A 169 -3.56 -2.49 13.64
CA THR A 169 -2.48 -2.71 12.67
C THR A 169 -1.41 -1.60 12.75
N THR A 170 -1.81 -0.36 13.07
CA THR A 170 -0.87 0.75 13.31
C THR A 170 -0.04 0.57 14.59
N VAL A 171 -0.60 -0.05 15.63
CA VAL A 171 0.13 -0.41 16.86
C VAL A 171 1.27 -1.37 16.52
N VAL A 172 0.96 -2.41 15.74
CA VAL A 172 1.95 -3.41 15.30
C VAL A 172 3.05 -2.76 14.48
N THR A 173 2.70 -1.84 13.59
CA THR A 173 3.67 -1.13 12.73
C THR A 173 4.75 -0.41 13.56
N ALA A 174 4.33 0.45 14.49
CA ALA A 174 5.28 1.22 15.31
C ALA A 174 6.08 0.31 16.26
N ALA A 175 5.47 -0.73 16.82
CA ALA A 175 6.17 -1.70 17.67
C ALA A 175 7.26 -2.46 16.89
N VAL A 176 6.95 -2.95 15.68
CA VAL A 176 7.91 -3.65 14.82
C VAL A 176 9.04 -2.71 14.39
N LEU A 177 8.74 -1.45 14.04
CA LEU A 177 9.78 -0.45 13.73
C LEU A 177 10.74 -0.25 14.90
N PHE A 178 10.22 -0.13 16.13
CA PHE A 178 11.04 0.01 17.33
C PHE A 178 11.93 -1.21 17.57
N TYR A 179 11.39 -2.43 17.44
CA TYR A 179 12.16 -3.67 17.58
C TYR A 179 13.24 -3.79 16.51
N TYR A 180 12.92 -3.46 15.26
CA TYR A 180 13.84 -3.51 14.15
C TYR A 180 15.02 -2.55 14.37
N ALA A 181 14.75 -1.28 14.68
CA ALA A 181 15.79 -0.28 14.94
C ALA A 181 16.65 -0.61 16.15
N THR A 182 16.03 -1.07 17.25
CA THR A 182 16.75 -1.50 18.46
C THR A 182 17.69 -2.68 18.18
N TYR A 183 17.26 -3.63 17.35
CA TYR A 183 18.08 -4.77 16.95
C TYR A 183 19.23 -4.38 16.03
N LEU A 184 18.98 -3.51 15.04
CA LEU A 184 20.02 -3.08 14.09
C LEU A 184 21.11 -2.29 14.81
N SER A 185 20.71 -1.29 15.61
CA SER A 185 21.61 -0.42 16.39
C SER A 185 22.23 -1.09 17.63
N ASN A 186 21.62 -2.16 18.14
CA ASN A 186 21.95 -2.79 19.44
C ASN A 186 21.91 -1.79 20.61
N SER A 187 20.97 -0.85 20.55
CA SER A 187 20.81 0.22 21.54
C SER A 187 19.34 0.62 21.60
N ILE A 188 18.78 0.76 22.82
CA ILE A 188 17.42 1.25 23.01
C ILE A 188 17.29 2.70 22.49
N TYR A 189 18.35 3.51 22.65
CA TYR A 189 18.37 4.88 22.14
C TYR A 189 18.23 4.94 20.61
N GLY A 190 18.72 3.94 19.89
CA GLY A 190 18.53 3.85 18.43
C GLY A 190 17.06 3.63 18.07
N GLY A 191 16.35 2.80 18.84
CA GLY A 191 14.90 2.62 18.70
C GLY A 191 14.12 3.91 18.95
N PHE A 192 14.44 4.66 20.01
CA PHE A 192 13.78 5.94 20.31
C PHE A 192 14.01 7.00 19.22
N ILE A 193 15.24 7.13 18.71
CA ILE A 193 15.53 8.07 17.60
C ILE A 193 14.71 7.71 16.36
N THR A 194 14.64 6.42 15.99
CA THR A 194 13.84 5.98 14.84
C THR A 194 12.37 6.33 15.01
N ILE A 195 11.81 6.13 16.20
CA ILE A 195 10.40 6.45 16.47
C ILE A 195 10.14 7.95 16.47
N LEU A 196 11.05 8.77 17.02
CA LEU A 196 10.95 10.22 16.94
C LEU A 196 11.00 10.72 15.49
N LEU A 197 11.94 10.21 14.68
CA LEU A 197 12.03 10.51 13.25
C LEU A 197 10.77 10.09 12.48
N PHE A 198 10.19 8.95 12.85
CA PHE A 198 8.95 8.45 12.28
C PHE A 198 7.77 9.38 12.61
N PHE A 199 7.64 9.86 13.84
CA PHE A 199 6.58 10.82 14.21
C PHE A 199 6.80 12.20 13.59
N PHE A 200 8.03 12.70 13.54
CA PHE A 200 8.32 13.99 12.90
C PHE A 200 8.08 13.96 11.39
N ASN A 201 8.18 12.80 10.75
CA ASN A 201 7.92 12.63 9.32
C ASN A 201 6.69 11.72 9.07
N HIS A 202 5.68 11.75 9.94
CA HIS A 202 4.57 10.80 9.90
C HIS A 202 3.83 10.83 8.54
N ASN A 203 3.55 12.03 8.04
CA ASN A 203 2.96 12.29 6.72
C ASN A 203 3.72 11.66 5.52
N GLU A 204 5.04 11.46 5.67
CA GLU A 204 5.89 10.87 4.64
C GLU A 204 6.12 9.36 4.85
N CYS A 205 5.86 8.87 6.07
CA CYS A 205 6.01 7.48 6.46
C CYS A 205 4.73 6.66 6.23
N THR A 206 3.57 7.26 6.49
CA THR A 206 2.28 6.60 6.41
C THR A 206 1.20 7.58 5.92
N ARG A 207 0.09 7.05 5.41
CA ARG A 207 -1.10 7.83 5.06
C ARG A 207 -2.38 7.29 5.68
N VAL A 208 -2.22 6.44 6.68
CA VAL A 208 -3.32 5.73 7.35
C VAL A 208 -4.32 6.69 8.01
N GLN A 209 -3.88 7.90 8.37
CA GLN A 209 -4.75 8.94 8.93
C GLN A 209 -5.73 9.57 7.92
N TRP A 210 -5.43 9.54 6.62
CA TRP A 210 -6.36 10.05 5.60
C TRP A 210 -7.09 8.92 4.89
N THR A 211 -6.41 7.79 4.73
CA THR A 211 -6.89 6.65 3.95
C THR A 211 -6.68 5.36 4.74
N PRO A 212 -7.46 5.10 5.81
CA PRO A 212 -7.20 3.99 6.71
C PRO A 212 -7.27 2.59 6.06
N PRO A 213 -8.34 2.23 5.30
CA PRO A 213 -8.58 0.86 4.85
C PRO A 213 -7.90 0.53 3.52
N LEU A 214 -6.67 1.00 3.34
CA LEU A 214 -5.85 0.62 2.20
C LEU A 214 -5.10 -0.69 2.48
N ARG A 215 -4.81 -1.43 1.40
CA ARG A 215 -4.09 -2.72 1.49
C ARG A 215 -2.70 -2.60 2.10
N GLU A 216 -1.99 -1.54 1.74
CA GLU A 216 -0.66 -1.26 2.29
C GLU A 216 -0.68 -1.08 3.82
N THR A 217 -1.75 -0.54 4.41
CA THR A 217 -1.88 -0.42 5.87
C THR A 217 -1.77 -1.78 6.55
N PHE A 218 -2.43 -2.81 5.99
CA PHE A 218 -2.42 -4.18 6.52
C PHE A 218 -1.15 -4.95 6.20
N ALA A 219 -0.60 -4.77 4.99
CA ALA A 219 0.59 -5.51 4.56
C ALA A 219 1.89 -4.95 5.14
N TYR A 220 1.97 -3.64 5.37
CA TYR A 220 3.20 -2.96 5.80
C TYR A 220 3.83 -3.51 7.10
N PRO A 221 3.09 -3.72 8.20
CA PRO A 221 3.69 -4.32 9.40
C PRO A 221 4.21 -5.74 9.15
N MET A 222 3.53 -6.51 8.30
CA MET A 222 3.97 -7.86 7.92
C MET A 222 5.26 -7.81 7.09
N LEU A 223 5.37 -6.85 6.17
CA LEU A 223 6.59 -6.61 5.39
C LEU A 223 7.77 -6.20 6.29
N LEU A 224 7.56 -5.28 7.23
CA LEU A 224 8.59 -4.88 8.19
C LEU A 224 9.01 -6.03 9.09
N PHE A 225 8.06 -6.82 9.59
CA PHE A 225 8.35 -7.97 10.43
C PHE A 225 9.10 -9.07 9.66
N GLN A 226 8.77 -9.24 8.37
CA GLN A 226 9.48 -10.14 7.47
C GLN A 226 10.94 -9.68 7.28
N MET A 227 11.18 -8.40 6.99
CA MET A 227 12.54 -7.85 6.81
C MET A 227 13.36 -7.87 8.10
N TYR A 228 12.71 -7.64 9.24
CA TYR A 228 13.29 -7.82 10.56
C TYR A 228 13.73 -9.27 10.79
N SER A 229 12.85 -10.24 10.50
CA SER A 229 13.15 -11.68 10.61
C SER A 229 14.30 -12.11 9.70
N VAL A 230 14.34 -11.59 8.46
CA VAL A 230 15.47 -11.80 7.52
C VAL A 230 16.77 -11.21 8.08
N THR A 231 16.73 -9.98 8.60
CA THR A 231 17.90 -9.34 9.23
C THR A 231 18.42 -10.18 10.41
N MET A 232 17.52 -10.69 11.26
CA MET A 232 17.88 -11.59 12.36
C MET A 232 18.49 -12.91 11.88
N ALA A 233 17.92 -13.50 10.83
CA ALA A 233 18.39 -14.75 10.26
C ALA A 233 19.78 -14.60 9.63
N ILE A 234 20.02 -13.53 8.85
CA ILE A 234 21.35 -13.20 8.30
C ILE A 234 22.38 -13.08 9.42
N ARG A 235 22.09 -12.29 10.47
CA ARG A 235 23.02 -12.10 11.58
C ARG A 235 23.37 -13.43 12.27
N LYS A 236 22.41 -14.35 12.45
CA LYS A 236 22.65 -15.67 13.07
C LYS A 236 23.35 -16.69 12.17
N TYR A 237 23.32 -16.51 10.86
CA TYR A 237 24.05 -17.36 9.91
C TYR A 237 25.50 -16.89 9.71
N THR A 238 25.75 -15.58 9.81
CA THR A 238 27.08 -15.00 9.58
C THR A 238 27.92 -14.90 10.87
N LYS A 239 27.30 -14.79 12.05
CA LYS A 239 28.06 -14.64 13.31
C LYS A 239 28.74 -15.95 13.71
N HIS A 240 30.07 -15.92 13.78
CA HIS A 240 30.93 -17.08 14.04
C HIS A 240 30.96 -17.55 15.51
N ASP A 241 30.39 -16.75 16.44
CA ASP A 241 30.29 -17.08 17.88
C ASP A 241 29.16 -18.12 18.16
N ALA A 242 28.67 -18.78 17.11
CA ALA A 242 27.57 -19.74 17.13
C ALA A 242 27.93 -21.08 17.79
N ASP A 243 29.19 -21.27 18.18
CA ASP A 243 29.71 -22.50 18.80
C ASP A 243 29.46 -22.57 20.31
N LYS A 244 29.04 -21.46 20.94
CA LYS A 244 28.68 -21.43 22.37
C LYS A 244 27.25 -21.88 22.67
N VAL A 245 26.39 -22.00 21.65
CA VAL A 245 24.96 -22.32 21.81
C VAL A 245 24.72 -23.77 21.37
N PRO A 246 23.96 -24.58 22.14
CA PRO A 246 23.64 -25.95 21.75
C PRO A 246 23.05 -26.03 20.34
N THR A 247 23.54 -26.99 19.55
CA THR A 247 23.18 -27.17 18.13
C THR A 247 21.67 -27.34 17.93
N SER A 248 20.99 -28.02 18.86
CA SER A 248 19.54 -28.23 18.86
C SER A 248 18.76 -26.92 19.03
N LEU A 249 19.14 -26.07 19.99
CA LEU A 249 18.52 -24.78 20.24
C LEU A 249 18.78 -23.81 19.08
N ARG A 250 19.98 -23.84 18.52
CA ARG A 250 20.36 -23.06 17.32
C ARG A 250 19.49 -23.42 16.13
N ASN A 251 19.30 -24.72 15.85
CA ASN A 251 18.48 -25.19 14.74
C ASN A 251 17.00 -24.88 14.97
N ARG A 252 16.47 -25.08 16.18
CA ARG A 252 15.09 -24.71 16.53
C ARG A 252 14.82 -23.23 16.32
N THR A 253 15.76 -22.37 16.73
CA THR A 253 15.61 -20.93 16.57
C THR A 253 15.72 -20.50 15.10
N ARG A 254 16.61 -21.14 14.32
CA ARG A 254 16.71 -20.91 12.87
C ARG A 254 15.42 -21.32 12.15
N GLN A 255 14.88 -22.49 12.49
CA GLN A 255 13.59 -22.95 11.97
C GLN A 255 12.47 -21.98 12.32
N GLY A 256 12.40 -21.50 13.57
CA GLY A 256 11.45 -20.46 13.98
C GLY A 256 11.52 -19.22 13.09
N LEU A 257 12.71 -18.67 12.86
CA LEU A 257 12.88 -17.50 11.98
C LEU A 257 12.44 -17.75 10.53
N PHE A 258 12.67 -18.95 9.98
CA PHE A 258 12.18 -19.27 8.63
C PHE A 258 10.66 -19.47 8.60
N MET A 259 10.06 -19.98 9.67
CA MET A 259 8.60 -20.04 9.80
C MET A 259 8.00 -18.62 9.92
N ASP A 260 8.67 -17.71 10.63
CA ASP A 260 8.30 -16.30 10.71
C ASP A 260 8.37 -15.63 9.32
N ILE A 261 9.45 -15.88 8.56
CA ILE A 261 9.60 -15.40 7.18
C ILE A 261 8.49 -15.98 6.28
N PHE A 262 8.23 -17.28 6.36
CA PHE A 262 7.19 -17.95 5.58
C PHE A 262 5.80 -17.40 5.88
N GLY A 263 5.42 -17.31 7.17
CA GLY A 263 4.11 -16.83 7.60
C GLY A 263 3.87 -15.36 7.24
N SER A 264 4.85 -14.49 7.49
CA SER A 264 4.76 -13.07 7.14
C SER A 264 4.74 -12.82 5.62
N THR A 265 5.45 -13.64 4.83
CA THR A 265 5.40 -13.59 3.36
C THR A 265 4.02 -13.99 2.83
N ILE A 266 3.38 -15.03 3.40
CA ILE A 266 2.01 -15.40 3.02
C ILE A 266 1.03 -14.29 3.39
N CYS A 267 1.09 -13.79 4.63
CA CYS A 267 0.18 -12.74 5.08
C CYS A 267 0.29 -11.48 4.21
N SER A 268 1.50 -11.03 3.91
CA SER A 268 1.72 -9.85 3.06
C SER A 268 1.26 -10.05 1.60
N LEU A 269 1.48 -11.23 1.00
CA LEU A 269 0.98 -11.53 -0.35
C LEU A 269 -0.55 -11.64 -0.41
N CYS A 270 -1.18 -12.19 0.63
CA CYS A 270 -2.64 -12.32 0.70
C CYS A 270 -3.37 -11.04 1.12
N THR A 271 -2.68 -10.09 1.77
CA THR A 271 -3.25 -8.78 2.15
C THR A 271 -2.99 -7.71 1.10
N TRP A 272 -1.85 -7.77 0.40
CA TRP A 272 -1.51 -6.81 -0.65
C TRP A 272 -0.79 -7.48 -1.81
N GLN A 273 -1.43 -7.44 -2.97
CA GLN A 273 -0.93 -8.09 -4.18
C GLN A 273 0.43 -7.56 -4.63
N PHE A 274 0.74 -6.29 -4.40
CA PHE A 274 2.00 -5.66 -4.83
C PHE A 274 3.20 -5.95 -3.91
N SER A 275 3.01 -6.69 -2.81
CA SER A 275 4.10 -7.14 -1.93
C SER A 275 5.20 -7.90 -2.68
N HIS A 276 4.88 -8.56 -3.81
CA HIS A 276 5.87 -9.25 -4.65
C HIS A 276 6.96 -8.32 -5.23
N PHE A 277 6.68 -7.02 -5.43
CA PHE A 277 7.70 -6.06 -5.85
C PHE A 277 8.71 -5.80 -4.73
N VAL A 278 8.24 -5.70 -3.49
CA VAL A 278 9.10 -5.56 -2.32
C VAL A 278 9.99 -6.80 -2.16
N PHE A 279 9.39 -8.00 -2.26
CA PHE A 279 10.17 -9.25 -2.18
C PHE A 279 11.14 -9.45 -3.35
N THR A 280 10.82 -8.92 -4.53
CA THR A 280 11.78 -8.88 -5.65
C THR A 280 13.04 -8.13 -5.26
N THR A 281 12.92 -6.92 -4.71
CA THR A 281 14.08 -6.13 -4.29
C THR A 281 14.88 -6.83 -3.20
N GLN A 282 14.21 -7.53 -2.28
CA GLN A 282 14.84 -8.33 -1.24
C GLN A 282 15.62 -9.53 -1.81
N ILE A 283 15.05 -10.29 -2.75
CA ILE A 283 15.76 -11.39 -3.42
C ILE A 283 17.00 -10.85 -4.14
N VAL A 284 16.87 -9.74 -4.87
CA VAL A 284 18.00 -9.10 -5.56
C VAL A 284 19.08 -8.67 -4.57
N ALA A 285 18.72 -8.05 -3.44
CA ALA A 285 19.67 -7.66 -2.40
C ALA A 285 20.43 -8.87 -1.83
N ILE A 286 19.73 -9.96 -1.51
CA ILE A 286 20.35 -11.18 -0.97
C ILE A 286 21.19 -11.89 -2.04
N LEU A 287 20.77 -11.89 -3.32
CA LEU A 287 21.56 -12.39 -4.44
C LEU A 287 22.88 -11.64 -4.58
N ILE A 288 22.86 -10.30 -4.49
CA ILE A 288 24.08 -9.48 -4.50
C ILE A 288 25.00 -9.89 -3.34
N LEU A 289 24.48 -10.03 -2.12
CA LEU A 289 25.26 -10.45 -0.96
C LEU A 289 25.81 -11.88 -1.09
N LYS A 290 25.08 -12.77 -1.75
CA LYS A 290 25.51 -14.13 -2.06
C LYS A 290 26.64 -14.12 -3.10
N TRP A 291 26.53 -13.36 -4.17
CA TRP A 291 27.58 -13.21 -5.20
C TRP A 291 28.85 -12.60 -4.60
N LEU A 292 28.71 -11.67 -3.65
CA LEU A 292 29.81 -11.12 -2.87
C LEU A 292 30.37 -12.11 -1.83
N ARG A 293 29.78 -13.29 -1.63
CA ARG A 293 30.16 -14.28 -0.59
C ARG A 293 30.12 -13.74 0.86
N ILE A 294 29.31 -12.70 1.10
CA ILE A 294 29.05 -12.16 2.44
C ILE A 294 28.07 -13.06 3.20
N VAL A 295 27.10 -13.64 2.47
CA VAL A 295 26.05 -14.52 3.00
C VAL A 295 26.30 -15.96 2.55
N PRO A 296 26.18 -16.97 3.45
CA PRO A 296 26.40 -18.36 3.10
C PRO A 296 25.29 -18.92 2.18
N TYR A 297 25.68 -19.85 1.31
CA TYR A 297 24.75 -20.53 0.38
C TYR A 297 23.61 -21.26 1.11
N GLU A 298 23.87 -21.84 2.28
CA GLU A 298 22.85 -22.54 3.07
C GLU A 298 21.68 -21.61 3.46
N PHE A 299 21.99 -20.38 3.86
CA PHE A 299 20.99 -19.37 4.16
C PHE A 299 20.17 -19.03 2.91
N TYR A 300 20.85 -18.76 1.78
CA TYR A 300 20.19 -18.44 0.52
C TYR A 300 19.22 -19.54 0.06
N LYS A 301 19.64 -20.81 0.17
CA LYS A 301 18.80 -21.96 -0.19
C LYS A 301 17.54 -22.03 0.67
N ASN A 302 17.69 -21.92 1.99
CA ASN A 302 16.55 -21.98 2.93
C ASN A 302 15.60 -20.79 2.75
N PHE A 303 16.16 -19.61 2.50
CA PHE A 303 15.41 -18.40 2.18
C PHE A 303 14.58 -18.59 0.90
N CYS A 304 15.20 -19.05 -0.19
CA CYS A 304 14.50 -19.34 -1.44
C CYS A 304 13.38 -20.38 -1.28
N MET A 305 13.62 -21.42 -0.47
CA MET A 305 12.62 -22.45 -0.18
C MET A 305 11.42 -21.87 0.58
N ALA A 306 11.66 -21.03 1.60
CA ALA A 306 10.58 -20.35 2.34
C ALA A 306 9.73 -19.48 1.41
N HIS A 307 10.36 -18.69 0.53
CA HIS A 307 9.67 -17.86 -0.46
C HIS A 307 8.91 -18.69 -1.50
N ALA A 308 9.49 -19.79 -2.00
CA ALA A 308 8.83 -20.70 -2.95
C ALA A 308 7.57 -21.34 -2.34
N LEU A 309 7.67 -21.84 -1.10
CA LEU A 309 6.51 -22.39 -0.39
C LEU A 309 5.45 -21.32 -0.13
N ALA A 310 5.87 -20.10 0.22
CA ALA A 310 4.93 -18.98 0.43
C ALA A 310 4.18 -18.60 -0.85
N ILE A 311 4.84 -18.62 -2.03
CA ILE A 311 4.18 -18.42 -3.33
C ILE A 311 3.13 -19.50 -3.56
N VAL A 312 3.48 -20.77 -3.36
CA VAL A 312 2.55 -21.90 -3.59
C VAL A 312 1.35 -21.80 -2.65
N ALA A 313 1.56 -21.47 -1.37
CA ALA A 313 0.47 -21.26 -0.42
C ALA A 313 -0.41 -20.07 -0.80
N SER A 314 0.19 -18.93 -1.18
CA SER A 314 -0.54 -17.70 -1.51
C SER A 314 -1.40 -17.85 -2.78
N THR A 315 -0.92 -18.60 -3.77
CA THR A 315 -1.66 -18.89 -5.02
C THR A 315 -2.82 -19.88 -4.83
N LYS A 316 -2.84 -20.63 -3.72
CA LYS A 316 -4.00 -21.44 -3.32
C LYS A 316 -5.07 -20.61 -2.61
N ILE A 317 -4.67 -19.54 -1.92
CA ILE A 317 -5.57 -18.66 -1.16
C ILE A 317 -6.17 -17.57 -2.06
N THR A 318 -5.36 -16.96 -2.93
CA THR A 318 -5.73 -15.85 -3.82
C THR A 318 -5.66 -16.25 -5.28
N ASN A 319 -6.21 -15.43 -6.20
CA ASN A 319 -6.04 -15.64 -7.63
C ASN A 319 -4.57 -15.42 -8.02
N GLY A 320 -3.81 -16.51 -8.02
CA GLY A 320 -2.36 -16.51 -8.11
C GLY A 320 -1.76 -16.11 -9.46
N ALA A 321 -2.56 -15.77 -10.47
CA ALA A 321 -2.07 -15.48 -11.82
C ALA A 321 -1.04 -14.34 -11.83
N LEU A 322 -1.31 -13.24 -11.12
CA LEU A 322 -0.40 -12.10 -10.99
C LEU A 322 0.92 -12.50 -10.31
N ILE A 323 0.83 -13.24 -9.21
CA ILE A 323 2.01 -13.68 -8.43
C ILE A 323 2.85 -14.65 -9.26
N ILE A 324 2.24 -15.64 -9.92
CA ILE A 324 2.94 -16.64 -10.73
C ILE A 324 3.65 -15.98 -11.91
N CYS A 325 3.01 -15.01 -12.56
CA CYS A 325 3.59 -14.32 -13.70
C CYS A 325 4.61 -13.24 -13.32
N SER A 326 4.69 -12.86 -12.04
CA SER A 326 5.53 -11.76 -11.58
C SER A 326 7.05 -11.99 -11.80
N LEU A 327 7.81 -10.89 -11.79
CA LEU A 327 9.27 -10.95 -11.86
C LEU A 327 9.89 -11.64 -10.62
N TYR A 328 9.19 -11.61 -9.49
CA TYR A 328 9.55 -12.25 -8.24
C TYR A 328 9.70 -13.78 -8.38
N THR A 329 8.68 -14.46 -8.94
CA THR A 329 8.74 -15.91 -9.20
C THR A 329 9.77 -16.26 -10.26
N CYS A 330 9.88 -15.43 -11.30
CA CYS A 330 10.85 -15.62 -12.39
C CYS A 330 12.28 -15.60 -11.87
N ILE A 331 12.67 -14.61 -11.04
CA ILE A 331 14.01 -14.52 -10.45
C ILE A 331 14.27 -15.67 -9.46
N LEU A 332 13.26 -16.06 -8.68
CA LEU A 332 13.41 -17.16 -7.74
C LEU A 332 13.70 -18.48 -8.46
N ILE A 333 12.95 -18.79 -9.52
CA ILE A 333 13.17 -20.00 -10.33
C ILE A 333 14.50 -19.90 -11.07
N SER A 334 14.79 -18.77 -11.71
CA SER A 334 16.00 -18.61 -12.53
C SER A 334 17.28 -18.71 -11.70
N SER A 335 17.31 -18.11 -10.51
CA SER A 335 18.47 -18.15 -9.62
C SER A 335 18.73 -19.54 -9.05
N ASN A 336 17.69 -20.32 -8.72
CA ASN A 336 17.86 -21.70 -8.26
C ASN A 336 18.30 -22.62 -9.40
N ALA A 337 17.77 -22.42 -10.61
CA ALA A 337 18.22 -23.14 -11.80
C ALA A 337 19.66 -22.78 -12.17
N ALA A 338 20.05 -21.51 -12.10
CA ALA A 338 21.44 -21.07 -12.27
C ALA A 338 22.35 -21.77 -11.25
N ASN A 339 21.99 -21.81 -9.97
CA ASN A 339 22.79 -22.52 -8.97
C ASN A 339 22.97 -24.01 -9.28
N PHE A 340 21.91 -24.67 -9.76
CA PHE A 340 21.96 -26.07 -10.13
C PHE A 340 22.90 -26.30 -11.33
N ILE A 341 22.81 -25.47 -12.37
CA ILE A 341 23.68 -25.54 -13.54
C ILE A 341 25.15 -25.30 -13.14
N MET A 342 25.44 -24.36 -12.24
CA MET A 342 26.82 -24.05 -11.84
C MET A 342 27.44 -25.22 -11.08
N LYS A 343 26.64 -25.89 -10.25
CA LYS A 343 27.06 -27.10 -9.53
C LYS A 343 27.39 -28.26 -10.49
N LEU A 344 26.70 -28.34 -11.63
CA LEU A 344 26.96 -29.34 -12.67
C LEU A 344 28.23 -29.03 -13.48
N SER A 345 28.47 -27.75 -13.80
CA SER A 345 29.59 -27.33 -14.67
C SER A 345 30.97 -27.32 -14.01
N ARG A 346 31.10 -27.52 -12.68
CA ARG A 346 32.36 -27.62 -11.91
C ARG A 346 33.47 -26.66 -12.37
N PHE A 347 33.19 -25.36 -12.42
CA PHE A 347 34.21 -24.36 -12.74
C PHE A 347 35.30 -24.29 -11.67
N GLN A 348 36.56 -24.28 -12.08
CA GLN A 348 37.71 -24.20 -11.16
C GLN A 348 37.98 -22.77 -10.65
N ASN A 349 37.44 -21.73 -11.31
CA ASN A 349 37.71 -20.33 -10.97
C ASN A 349 36.47 -19.60 -10.43
N ILE A 350 36.55 -19.20 -9.16
CA ILE A 350 35.51 -18.53 -8.38
C ILE A 350 34.99 -17.25 -9.06
N LYS A 351 35.87 -16.41 -9.63
CA LYS A 351 35.44 -15.15 -10.25
C LYS A 351 34.61 -15.41 -11.51
N ARG A 352 35.00 -16.42 -12.30
CA ARG A 352 34.26 -16.81 -13.51
C ARG A 352 32.93 -17.45 -13.14
N GLU A 353 32.91 -18.28 -12.11
CA GLU A 353 31.68 -18.89 -11.58
C GLU A 353 30.61 -17.83 -11.26
N ILE A 354 31.00 -16.76 -10.55
CA ILE A 354 30.06 -15.67 -10.19
C ILE A 354 29.56 -14.94 -11.45
N ILE A 355 30.44 -14.59 -12.39
CA ILE A 355 30.05 -13.88 -13.62
C ILE A 355 29.09 -14.73 -14.46
N PHE A 356 29.37 -16.02 -14.61
CA PHE A 356 28.48 -16.94 -15.31
C PHE A 356 27.14 -17.11 -14.59
N GLU A 357 27.13 -17.21 -13.26
CA GLU A 357 25.90 -17.32 -12.48
C GLU A 357 25.02 -16.08 -12.67
N ILE A 358 25.60 -14.87 -12.66
CA ILE A 358 24.90 -13.61 -12.92
C ILE A 358 24.32 -13.60 -14.34
N ALA A 359 25.14 -13.90 -15.34
CA ALA A 359 24.72 -13.89 -16.74
C ALA A 359 23.59 -14.89 -17.00
N ILE A 360 23.66 -16.09 -16.42
CA ILE A 360 22.65 -17.14 -16.58
C ILE A 360 21.38 -16.75 -15.83
N THR A 361 21.47 -16.22 -14.61
CA THR A 361 20.30 -15.74 -13.86
C THR A 361 19.55 -14.66 -14.63
N ILE A 362 20.24 -13.67 -15.19
CA ILE A 362 19.63 -12.58 -15.97
C ILE A 362 18.99 -13.12 -17.25
N THR A 363 19.73 -13.92 -18.02
CA THR A 363 19.26 -14.46 -19.30
C THR A 363 18.05 -15.36 -19.10
N LEU A 364 18.11 -16.26 -18.12
CA LEU A 364 17.01 -17.18 -17.80
C LEU A 364 15.79 -16.43 -17.25
N THR A 365 15.98 -15.41 -16.41
CA THR A 365 14.86 -14.56 -15.95
C THR A 365 14.15 -13.91 -17.13
N LYS A 366 14.91 -13.34 -18.07
CA LYS A 366 14.35 -12.71 -19.29
C LYS A 366 13.60 -13.73 -20.15
N SER A 367 14.18 -14.91 -20.36
CA SER A 367 13.54 -15.98 -21.14
C SER A 367 12.27 -16.51 -20.49
N ILE A 368 12.29 -16.82 -19.19
CA ILE A 368 11.13 -17.27 -18.43
C ILE A 368 10.03 -16.21 -18.45
N LYS A 369 10.39 -14.94 -18.16
CA LYS A 369 9.41 -13.86 -18.18
C LYS A 369 8.82 -13.69 -19.57
N SER A 370 9.62 -13.75 -20.63
CA SER A 370 9.12 -13.66 -22.03
C SER A 370 8.19 -14.81 -22.41
N TYR A 371 8.46 -16.03 -21.92
CA TYR A 371 7.61 -17.20 -22.18
C TYR A 371 6.28 -17.12 -21.42
N ILE A 372 6.31 -16.63 -20.18
CA ILE A 372 5.13 -16.44 -19.34
C ILE A 372 4.31 -15.20 -19.75
N LEU A 373 4.91 -14.23 -20.46
CA LEU A 373 4.30 -12.97 -20.91
C LEU A 373 3.20 -13.12 -21.99
N TYR A 374 2.77 -14.34 -22.33
CA TYR A 374 1.52 -14.49 -23.07
C TYR A 374 0.29 -14.01 -22.25
N SER A 375 0.44 -13.85 -20.92
CA SER A 375 -0.50 -13.09 -20.10
C SER A 375 -0.15 -11.58 -20.10
N GLN A 376 -1.04 -10.77 -20.67
CA GLN A 376 -0.91 -9.31 -20.81
C GLN A 376 -1.20 -8.50 -19.53
N ASP A 377 -1.40 -9.17 -18.39
CA ASP A 377 -1.88 -8.50 -17.17
C ASP A 377 -0.79 -7.62 -16.51
N ASP A 378 0.48 -8.04 -16.51
CA ASP A 378 1.62 -7.30 -15.94
C ASP A 378 2.23 -6.23 -16.87
N ALA A 379 1.88 -6.24 -18.15
CA ALA A 379 2.53 -5.37 -19.15
C ALA A 379 2.32 -3.88 -18.83
N HIS A 380 1.22 -3.53 -18.16
CA HIS A 380 0.89 -2.14 -17.84
C HIS A 380 1.89 -1.49 -16.86
N VAL A 381 2.38 -2.20 -15.85
CA VAL A 381 3.34 -1.64 -14.88
C VAL A 381 4.67 -1.31 -15.57
N PHE A 382 5.14 -2.19 -16.45
CA PHE A 382 6.36 -1.93 -17.22
C PHE A 382 6.14 -0.82 -18.25
N ASN A 383 4.97 -0.73 -18.86
CA ASN A 383 4.60 0.37 -19.74
C ASN A 383 4.59 1.72 -19.01
N ILE A 384 4.15 1.77 -17.76
CA ILE A 384 4.23 2.98 -16.92
C ILE A 384 5.69 3.39 -16.70
N LEU A 385 6.56 2.46 -16.32
CA LEU A 385 7.99 2.75 -16.14
C LEU A 385 8.65 3.19 -17.46
N LYS A 386 8.31 2.50 -18.57
CA LYS A 386 8.75 2.86 -19.91
C LYS A 386 8.26 4.25 -20.32
N SER A 387 7.02 4.61 -19.99
CA SER A 387 6.44 5.94 -20.26
C SER A 387 7.13 7.05 -19.45
N LYS A 388 7.66 6.73 -18.27
CA LYS A 388 8.46 7.67 -17.47
C LYS A 388 9.89 7.85 -18.00
N LEU A 389 10.50 6.79 -18.54
CA LEU A 389 11.89 6.81 -19.03
C LEU A 389 12.00 7.17 -20.52
N THR A 390 10.93 7.04 -21.29
CA THR A 390 10.90 7.24 -22.75
C THR A 390 9.65 8.02 -23.15
N ASN A 391 9.57 8.47 -24.40
CA ASN A 391 8.40 9.18 -24.93
C ASN A 391 7.18 8.27 -25.22
N TYR A 392 7.15 7.04 -24.70
CA TYR A 392 6.01 6.14 -24.87
C TYR A 392 4.79 6.66 -24.09
N ARG A 393 3.64 6.77 -24.74
CA ARG A 393 2.39 7.20 -24.11
C ARG A 393 1.23 6.41 -24.71
N ASP A 394 0.42 5.81 -23.84
CA ASP A 394 -0.87 5.21 -24.17
C ASP A 394 -1.95 5.72 -23.18
N PHE A 395 -3.22 5.45 -23.47
CA PHE A 395 -4.35 5.87 -22.63
C PHE A 395 -4.18 5.42 -21.16
N HIS A 396 -3.76 4.17 -20.96
CA HIS A 396 -3.61 3.58 -19.63
C HIS A 396 -2.44 4.20 -18.86
N THR A 397 -1.29 4.38 -19.51
CA THR A 397 -0.10 4.98 -18.91
C THR A 397 -0.36 6.43 -18.55
N MET A 398 -1.06 7.18 -19.41
CA MET A 398 -1.42 8.57 -19.11
C MET A 398 -2.38 8.69 -17.94
N LEU A 399 -3.35 7.79 -17.81
CA LEU A 399 -4.26 7.77 -16.66
C LEU A 399 -3.49 7.71 -15.34
N TYR A 400 -2.35 7.02 -15.31
CA TYR A 400 -1.43 7.00 -14.18
C TYR A 400 -0.47 8.20 -14.15
N THR A 401 0.28 8.48 -15.23
CA THR A 401 1.32 9.53 -15.21
C THR A 401 0.78 10.95 -15.07
N CYS A 402 -0.51 11.17 -15.37
CA CYS A 402 -1.20 12.44 -15.15
C CYS A 402 -1.76 12.62 -13.73
N SER A 403 -1.71 11.58 -12.90
CA SER A 403 -2.14 11.63 -11.50
C SER A 403 -0.95 11.95 -10.59
N ALA A 404 -1.16 12.80 -9.58
CA ALA A 404 -0.08 13.27 -8.70
C ALA A 404 0.55 12.12 -7.88
N GLU A 405 -0.19 11.04 -7.65
CA GLU A 405 0.23 9.88 -6.87
C GLU A 405 1.33 9.06 -7.56
N PHE A 406 1.36 9.08 -8.89
CA PHE A 406 2.33 8.35 -9.70
C PHE A 406 3.40 9.27 -10.31
N ASP A 407 3.46 10.53 -9.90
CA ASP A 407 4.51 11.45 -10.33
C ASP A 407 5.87 11.13 -9.67
N PHE A 408 6.93 11.80 -10.11
CA PHE A 408 8.25 11.75 -9.46
C PHE A 408 8.23 12.35 -8.06
N LEU A 409 9.21 11.97 -7.23
CA LEU A 409 9.30 12.45 -5.85
C LEU A 409 9.35 14.00 -5.80
N GLN A 410 8.32 14.62 -5.22
CA GLN A 410 8.17 16.07 -5.12
C GLN A 410 9.26 16.67 -4.23
N TYR A 411 9.73 17.87 -4.61
CA TYR A 411 10.75 18.61 -3.84
C TYR A 411 10.34 18.85 -2.38
N LYS A 412 9.04 19.06 -2.12
CA LYS A 412 8.48 19.25 -0.77
C LYS A 412 8.80 18.08 0.17
N THR A 413 8.80 16.84 -0.32
CA THR A 413 9.17 15.66 0.48
C THR A 413 10.66 15.69 0.84
N TYR A 414 11.54 16.04 -0.09
CA TYR A 414 12.98 16.16 0.19
C TYR A 414 13.26 17.26 1.22
N ASP A 415 12.63 18.43 1.05
CA ASP A 415 12.77 19.55 1.99
C ASP A 415 12.35 19.15 3.41
N ALA A 416 11.22 18.45 3.56
CA ALA A 416 10.76 17.95 4.86
C ALA A 416 11.76 16.98 5.52
N ILE A 417 12.27 16.00 4.76
CA ILE A 417 13.21 14.99 5.27
C ILE A 417 14.58 15.61 5.61
N ILE A 418 14.99 16.67 4.90
CA ILE A 418 16.24 17.40 5.19
C ILE A 418 16.08 18.25 6.45
N LYS A 419 15.00 19.03 6.56
CA LYS A 419 14.74 19.92 7.71
C LYS A 419 14.58 19.17 9.03
N THR A 420 13.99 17.97 9.00
CA THR A 420 13.89 17.09 10.19
C THR A 420 15.18 16.34 10.51
N LEU A 421 16.28 16.63 9.80
CA LEU A 421 17.57 15.94 9.86
C LEU A 421 17.54 14.43 9.56
N LEU A 422 16.44 13.89 9.01
CA LEU A 422 16.34 12.46 8.67
C LEU A 422 17.36 12.06 7.60
N LEU A 423 17.42 12.78 6.47
CA LEU A 423 18.37 12.47 5.40
C LEU A 423 19.83 12.75 5.83
N PRO A 424 20.17 13.88 6.45
CA PRO A 424 21.51 14.13 6.98
C PRO A 424 21.99 13.05 7.96
N THR A 425 21.13 12.60 8.89
CA THR A 425 21.50 11.55 9.85
C THR A 425 21.68 10.19 9.17
N ALA A 426 20.83 9.83 8.20
CA ALA A 426 21.00 8.59 7.43
C ALA A 426 22.31 8.59 6.61
N ILE A 427 22.67 9.71 5.98
CA ILE A 427 23.93 9.86 5.24
C ILE A 427 25.11 9.76 6.20
N LEU A 428 25.06 10.45 7.34
CA LEU A 428 26.09 10.37 8.38
C LEU A 428 26.31 8.91 8.79
N VAL A 429 25.25 8.16 9.09
CA VAL A 429 25.33 6.75 9.44
C VAL A 429 25.92 5.92 8.31
N GLY A 430 25.51 6.15 7.06
CA GLY A 430 26.09 5.48 5.89
C GLY A 430 27.61 5.67 5.81
N MET A 431 28.08 6.90 6.03
CA MET A 431 29.52 7.21 6.08
C MET A 431 30.21 6.52 7.27
N LEU A 432 29.57 6.46 8.43
CA LEU A 432 30.11 5.76 9.61
C LEU A 432 30.24 4.25 9.38
N ILE A 433 29.26 3.63 8.72
CA ILE A 433 29.26 2.21 8.37
C ILE A 433 30.39 1.92 7.38
N LEU A 434 30.54 2.72 6.34
CA LEU A 434 31.62 2.57 5.35
C LEU A 434 33.00 2.73 6.01
N TYR A 435 33.16 3.73 6.90
CA TYR A 435 34.39 3.92 7.67
C TYR A 435 34.69 2.71 8.57
N TYR A 436 33.66 2.16 9.22
CA TYR A 436 33.78 0.98 10.06
C TYR A 436 34.22 -0.25 9.24
N TRP A 437 33.61 -0.49 8.07
CA TRP A 437 34.01 -1.58 7.17
C TRP A 437 35.43 -1.39 6.64
N TYR A 438 35.84 -0.17 6.27
CA TYR A 438 37.20 0.14 5.83
C TYR A 438 38.23 -0.15 6.94
N ARG A 439 37.96 0.29 8.17
CA ARG A 439 38.82 -0.02 9.33
C ARG A 439 38.90 -1.51 9.61
N ASN A 440 37.76 -2.21 9.53
CA ASN A 440 37.72 -3.66 9.73
C ASN A 440 38.44 -4.42 8.63
N PHE A 441 38.39 -3.95 7.38
CA PHE A 441 39.13 -4.55 6.27
C PHE A 441 40.64 -4.52 6.52
N LYS A 442 41.14 -3.49 7.21
CA LYS A 442 42.56 -3.42 7.61
C LYS A 442 42.94 -4.43 8.70
N THR A 443 41.99 -4.86 9.53
CA THR A 443 42.23 -5.78 10.65
C THR A 443 41.79 -7.22 10.40
N SER A 444 40.85 -7.44 9.48
CA SER A 444 40.17 -8.71 9.25
C SER A 444 40.02 -8.94 7.75
N ASN A 445 40.27 -10.18 7.31
CA ASN A 445 40.16 -10.54 5.91
C ASN A 445 38.71 -10.48 5.40
N TYR A 446 38.55 -10.18 4.12
CA TYR A 446 37.29 -10.34 3.40
C TYR A 446 36.83 -11.80 3.45
N PRO A 447 35.53 -12.11 3.69
CA PRO A 447 34.36 -11.21 3.77
C PRO A 447 33.97 -10.75 5.19
N PHE A 448 34.72 -11.13 6.23
CA PHE A 448 34.33 -10.89 7.64
C PHE A 448 34.37 -9.43 8.08
N CYS A 449 34.92 -8.53 7.26
CA CYS A 449 34.95 -7.10 7.53
C CYS A 449 33.57 -6.42 7.38
N ILE A 450 32.66 -7.00 6.59
CA ILE A 450 31.35 -6.43 6.27
C ILE A 450 30.27 -7.06 7.14
N GLU A 451 29.44 -6.21 7.76
CA GLU A 451 28.25 -6.64 8.50
C GLU A 451 27.13 -6.99 7.52
N ALA A 452 26.89 -8.29 7.32
CA ALA A 452 25.93 -8.81 6.33
C ALA A 452 24.50 -8.29 6.51
N ASP A 453 24.05 -8.16 7.75
CA ASP A 453 22.73 -7.66 8.12
C ASP A 453 22.58 -6.16 7.83
N VAL A 454 23.60 -5.36 8.09
CA VAL A 454 23.61 -3.92 7.77
C VAL A 454 23.72 -3.69 6.26
N ALA A 455 24.53 -4.49 5.57
CA ALA A 455 24.65 -4.44 4.12
C ALA A 455 23.33 -4.78 3.42
N TYR A 456 22.59 -5.77 3.92
CA TYR A 456 21.24 -6.09 3.46
C TYR A 456 20.29 -4.89 3.59
N ASN A 457 20.24 -4.27 4.77
CA ASN A 457 19.39 -3.11 5.03
C ASN A 457 19.78 -1.89 4.17
N GLY A 458 21.07 -1.68 3.92
CA GLY A 458 21.57 -0.64 3.03
C GLY A 458 21.16 -0.85 1.57
N LEU A 459 21.33 -2.07 1.04
CA LEU A 459 20.89 -2.41 -0.32
C LEU A 459 19.37 -2.28 -0.48
N GLN A 460 18.61 -2.75 0.50
CA GLN A 460 17.15 -2.65 0.52
C GLN A 460 16.68 -1.20 0.53
N THR A 461 17.32 -0.35 1.34
CA THR A 461 17.01 1.09 1.38
C THR A 461 17.35 1.78 0.07
N GLY A 462 18.48 1.44 -0.55
CA GLY A 462 18.83 1.94 -1.89
C GLY A 462 17.76 1.58 -2.94
N ALA A 463 17.25 0.35 -2.93
CA ALA A 463 16.16 -0.06 -3.81
C ALA A 463 14.87 0.73 -3.56
N PHE A 464 14.50 0.96 -2.29
CA PHE A 464 13.33 1.78 -1.95
C PHE A 464 13.47 3.25 -2.32
N ILE A 465 14.66 3.84 -2.21
CA ILE A 465 14.93 5.20 -2.70
C ILE A 465 14.69 5.27 -4.21
N ILE A 466 15.25 4.33 -4.98
CA ILE A 466 15.05 4.29 -6.44
C ILE A 466 13.55 4.19 -6.77
N MET A 467 12.82 3.29 -6.10
CA MET A 467 11.38 3.14 -6.30
C MET A 467 10.59 4.42 -5.95
N ALA A 468 10.91 5.07 -4.84
CA ALA A 468 10.25 6.29 -4.39
C ALA A 468 10.53 7.49 -5.30
N VAL A 469 11.74 7.59 -5.87
CA VAL A 469 12.08 8.62 -6.87
C VAL A 469 11.16 8.51 -8.09
N PHE A 470 10.90 7.29 -8.58
CA PHE A 470 10.05 7.08 -9.75
C PHE A 470 8.56 7.23 -9.47
N ILE A 471 8.07 6.86 -8.29
CA ILE A 471 6.65 6.88 -7.93
C ILE A 471 6.50 7.47 -6.53
N MET A 472 5.90 8.66 -6.44
CA MET A 472 5.60 9.40 -5.21
C MET A 472 5.01 8.54 -4.10
N ARG A 473 3.98 7.74 -4.44
CA ARG A 473 3.27 6.88 -3.48
C ARG A 473 4.19 5.84 -2.81
N LEU A 474 5.32 5.47 -3.41
CA LEU A 474 6.27 4.48 -2.84
C LEU A 474 7.22 5.07 -1.79
N LYS A 475 7.16 6.38 -1.51
CA LYS A 475 7.91 7.01 -0.41
C LYS A 475 7.61 6.38 0.96
N LEU A 476 6.43 5.77 1.11
CA LEU A 476 6.02 5.05 2.33
C LEU A 476 6.96 3.88 2.71
N PHE A 477 7.68 3.30 1.75
CA PHE A 477 8.68 2.27 2.04
C PHE A 477 10.05 2.86 2.37
N MET A 478 10.40 3.95 1.66
CA MET A 478 11.69 4.63 1.77
C MET A 478 11.85 5.32 3.13
N THR A 479 10.91 6.19 3.51
CA THR A 479 11.07 7.07 4.69
C THR A 479 11.23 6.28 5.99
N PRO A 480 10.44 5.24 6.29
CA PRO A 480 10.62 4.48 7.53
C PRO A 480 11.89 3.62 7.53
N HIS A 481 12.32 3.10 6.37
CA HIS A 481 13.61 2.41 6.26
C HIS A 481 14.79 3.37 6.50
N LEU A 482 14.71 4.60 6.00
CA LEU A 482 15.65 5.66 6.34
C LEU A 482 15.64 5.94 7.85
N CYS A 483 14.48 5.95 8.51
CA CYS A 483 14.40 6.13 9.96
C CYS A 483 15.10 4.99 10.73
N ILE A 484 14.98 3.74 10.26
CA ILE A 484 15.66 2.57 10.86
C ILE A 484 17.19 2.71 10.72
N ILE A 485 17.68 3.08 9.53
CA ILE A 485 19.11 3.30 9.31
C ILE A 485 19.61 4.49 10.13
N ALA A 486 18.89 5.61 10.14
CA ALA A 486 19.24 6.79 10.93
C ALA A 486 19.35 6.47 12.43
N GLY A 487 18.50 5.58 12.95
CA GLY A 487 18.58 5.11 14.35
C GLY A 487 19.88 4.38 14.70
N ALA A 488 20.62 3.86 13.71
CA ALA A 488 21.92 3.24 13.95
C ALA A 488 23.03 4.23 14.33
N VAL A 489 22.76 5.55 14.28
CA VAL A 489 23.68 6.60 14.79
C VAL A 489 24.04 6.39 16.27
N CYS A 490 23.10 5.86 17.06
CA CYS A 490 23.28 5.55 18.48
C CYS A 490 23.99 4.21 18.75
N SER A 491 24.49 3.53 17.72
CA SER A 491 25.17 2.26 17.88
C SER A 491 26.49 2.45 18.61
N LYS A 492 26.61 1.79 19.78
CA LYS A 492 27.84 1.74 20.58
C LYS A 492 29.06 1.33 19.75
N ARG A 493 28.86 0.44 18.77
CA ARG A 493 29.92 -0.14 17.93
C ARG A 493 30.58 0.88 16.99
N TYR A 494 29.77 1.76 16.40
CA TYR A 494 30.27 2.76 15.47
C TYR A 494 30.94 3.92 16.22
N LEU A 495 30.32 4.38 17.31
CA LEU A 495 30.86 5.46 18.14
C LEU A 495 32.19 5.08 18.82
N GLU A 496 32.34 3.84 19.28
CA GLU A 496 33.58 3.33 19.87
C GLU A 496 34.76 3.38 18.91
N LYS A 497 34.52 3.05 17.64
CA LYS A 497 35.56 2.99 16.61
C LYS A 497 36.09 4.38 16.23
N ILE A 498 35.28 5.42 16.43
CA ILE A 498 35.61 6.83 16.17
C ILE A 498 36.45 7.43 17.31
N GLY A 499 36.56 6.73 18.45
CA GLY A 499 37.33 7.19 19.61
C GLY A 499 36.48 7.78 20.73
N LEU A 500 35.15 7.78 20.59
CA LEU A 500 34.20 8.24 21.61
C LEU A 500 34.00 7.15 22.67
N LYS A 501 34.99 6.96 23.56
CA LYS A 501 34.94 5.89 24.59
C LYS A 501 34.08 6.25 25.81
N GLY A 502 33.91 7.55 26.12
CA GLY A 502 33.14 8.00 27.28
C GLY A 502 31.62 7.91 27.06
N GLU A 503 30.89 7.32 28.00
CA GLU A 503 29.42 7.22 27.94
C GLU A 503 28.74 8.60 27.96
N LEU A 504 29.27 9.54 28.75
CA LEU A 504 28.78 10.92 28.81
C LEU A 504 28.89 11.65 27.46
N MET A 505 29.98 11.45 26.73
CA MET A 505 30.19 12.09 25.43
C MET A 505 29.25 11.52 24.36
N ARG A 506 28.96 10.21 24.42
CA ARG A 506 27.95 9.59 23.54
C ARG A 506 26.56 10.12 23.84
N LEU A 507 26.20 10.18 25.12
CA LEU A 507 24.92 10.74 25.54
C LEU A 507 24.78 12.20 25.09
N ALA A 508 25.85 13.00 25.22
CA ALA A 508 25.85 14.39 24.76
C ALA A 508 25.60 14.52 23.24
N ILE A 509 26.20 13.65 22.42
CA ILE A 509 25.97 13.62 20.96
C ILE A 509 24.52 13.24 20.65
N VAL A 510 23.97 12.24 21.36
CA VAL A 510 22.57 11.82 21.20
C VAL A 510 21.62 12.96 21.57
N VAL A 511 21.88 13.65 22.68
CA VAL A 511 21.07 14.80 23.12
C VAL A 511 21.16 15.97 22.13
N LEU A 512 22.35 16.25 21.59
CA LEU A 512 22.54 17.31 20.59
C LEU A 512 21.79 17.00 19.30
N LEU A 513 21.88 15.77 18.81
CA LEU A 513 21.11 15.31 17.65
C LEU A 513 19.60 15.43 17.91
N LEU A 514 19.14 14.99 19.09
CA LEU A 514 17.74 15.08 19.49
C LEU A 514 17.25 16.52 19.57
N GLY A 515 18.06 17.44 20.09
CA GLY A 515 17.76 18.88 20.11
C GLY A 515 17.61 19.46 18.71
N GLY A 516 18.55 19.17 17.80
CA GLY A 516 18.48 19.63 16.41
C GLY A 516 17.26 19.09 15.67
N MET A 517 16.97 17.80 15.84
CA MET A 517 15.82 17.14 15.21
C MET A 517 14.48 17.66 15.75
N SER A 518 14.42 17.94 17.06
CA SER A 518 13.19 18.39 17.71
C SER A 518 12.81 19.83 17.33
N TYR A 519 13.77 20.69 16.98
CA TYR A 519 13.51 22.08 16.61
C TYR A 519 12.47 22.19 15.48
N HIS A 520 12.74 21.54 14.33
CA HIS A 520 11.76 21.50 13.24
C HIS A 520 10.73 20.37 13.37
N GLY A 521 11.09 19.29 14.06
CA GLY A 521 10.20 18.13 14.21
C GLY A 521 8.97 18.42 15.06
N VAL A 522 9.11 19.19 16.13
CA VAL A 522 7.99 19.54 17.03
C VAL A 522 7.02 20.50 16.36
N ASP A 523 7.52 21.53 15.68
CA ASP A 523 6.66 22.48 14.95
C ASP A 523 5.78 21.75 13.93
N ARG A 524 6.38 20.85 13.15
CA ARG A 524 5.64 20.04 12.18
C ARG A 524 4.62 19.12 12.83
N PHE A 525 4.98 18.48 13.92
CA PHE A 525 4.08 17.62 14.67
C PHE A 525 2.90 18.39 15.29
N GLN A 526 3.12 19.66 15.66
CA GLN A 526 2.07 20.55 16.15
C GLN A 526 1.18 21.04 15.00
N GLU A 527 1.75 21.45 13.87
CA GLU A 527 1.00 21.82 12.66
C GLU A 527 0.09 20.69 12.19
N GLU A 528 0.60 19.45 12.14
CA GLU A 528 -0.16 18.26 11.76
C GLU A 528 -1.35 18.03 12.70
N ARG A 529 -1.18 18.22 14.02
CA ARG A 529 -2.27 18.07 14.99
C ARG A 529 -3.23 19.25 15.07
N GLY A 530 -2.76 20.45 14.71
CA GLY A 530 -3.55 21.68 14.71
C GLY A 530 -4.52 21.78 13.53
N PHE A 531 -4.38 20.92 12.52
CA PHE A 531 -5.33 20.84 11.42
C PHE A 531 -6.67 20.29 11.92
N ILE A 532 -7.72 21.11 11.84
CA ILE A 532 -9.11 20.73 12.12
C ILE A 532 -9.90 20.99 10.85
N GLY A 533 -10.44 19.94 10.26
CA GLY A 533 -11.25 19.93 9.06
C GLY A 533 -12.59 19.25 9.28
N GLU A 534 -13.53 19.49 8.37
CA GLU A 534 -14.84 18.87 8.38
C GLU A 534 -15.14 18.32 6.98
N TYR A 535 -15.58 17.06 6.92
CA TYR A 535 -15.98 16.45 5.66
C TYR A 535 -17.40 16.87 5.29
N SER A 536 -17.56 17.58 4.17
CA SER A 536 -18.88 17.89 3.60
C SER A 536 -18.87 17.71 2.08
N ASN A 537 -19.90 17.04 1.56
CA ASN A 537 -20.15 16.91 0.11
C ASN A 537 -21.64 16.67 -0.13
N ILE A 538 -22.41 17.75 -0.01
CA ILE A 538 -23.87 17.75 -0.10
C ILE A 538 -24.33 17.27 -1.48
N GLU A 539 -23.65 17.67 -2.56
CA GLU A 539 -24.10 17.31 -3.92
C GLU A 539 -24.00 15.81 -4.19
N GLN A 540 -23.00 15.15 -3.61
CA GLN A 540 -22.84 13.71 -3.71
C GLN A 540 -23.83 12.97 -2.78
N GLU A 541 -24.19 13.56 -1.64
CA GLU A 541 -25.21 13.01 -0.73
C GLU A 541 -26.57 12.98 -1.44
N GLU A 542 -26.98 14.12 -2.00
CA GLU A 542 -28.22 14.26 -2.77
C GLU A 542 -28.28 13.26 -3.94
N LEU A 543 -27.17 13.07 -4.64
CA LEU A 543 -27.07 12.06 -5.70
C LEU A 543 -27.35 10.65 -5.16
N PHE A 544 -26.75 10.27 -4.04
CA PHE A 544 -26.89 8.91 -3.49
C PHE A 544 -28.26 8.68 -2.85
N GLU A 545 -28.84 9.69 -2.22
CA GLU A 545 -30.22 9.66 -1.76
C GLU A 545 -31.19 9.49 -2.92
N TRP A 546 -31.01 10.28 -3.99
CA TRP A 546 -31.82 10.17 -5.20
C TRP A 546 -31.71 8.77 -5.83
N ILE A 547 -30.51 8.19 -5.91
CA ILE A 547 -30.32 6.82 -6.42
C ILE A 547 -31.09 5.81 -5.57
N LYS A 548 -31.02 5.92 -4.25
CA LYS A 548 -31.72 5.00 -3.33
C LYS A 548 -33.24 5.09 -3.50
N SER A 549 -33.80 6.28 -3.64
CA SER A 549 -35.25 6.50 -3.69
C SER A 549 -35.86 6.30 -5.08
N ASN A 550 -35.14 6.65 -6.15
CA ASN A 550 -35.72 6.76 -7.50
C ASN A 550 -35.25 5.68 -8.48
N THR A 551 -34.33 4.80 -8.11
CA THR A 551 -33.82 3.75 -9.02
C THR A 551 -34.02 2.34 -8.47
N PRO A 552 -34.32 1.34 -9.34
CA PRO A 552 -34.51 -0.04 -8.89
C PRO A 552 -33.20 -0.66 -8.40
N GLU A 553 -33.28 -1.67 -7.54
CA GLU A 553 -32.09 -2.32 -6.93
C GLU A 553 -31.15 -2.95 -7.95
N HIS A 554 -31.67 -3.39 -9.10
CA HIS A 554 -30.89 -3.97 -10.19
C HIS A 554 -30.39 -2.94 -11.21
N ALA A 555 -30.61 -1.64 -10.98
CA ALA A 555 -30.13 -0.58 -11.87
C ALA A 555 -28.60 -0.54 -11.90
N VAL A 556 -28.05 -0.54 -13.11
CA VAL A 556 -26.60 -0.65 -13.33
C VAL A 556 -26.02 0.72 -13.60
N PHE A 557 -24.98 1.09 -12.85
CA PHE A 557 -24.32 2.39 -12.96
C PHE A 557 -22.93 2.29 -13.60
N ALA A 558 -22.59 3.30 -14.39
CA ALA A 558 -21.25 3.51 -14.93
C ALA A 558 -20.79 4.96 -14.72
N GLY A 559 -19.48 5.14 -14.57
CA GLY A 559 -18.88 6.45 -14.35
C GLY A 559 -17.41 6.32 -13.96
N LYS A 560 -16.88 7.39 -13.35
CA LYS A 560 -15.51 7.44 -12.83
C LYS A 560 -15.32 6.39 -11.72
N MET A 561 -14.21 5.65 -11.77
CA MET A 561 -13.91 4.56 -10.84
C MET A 561 -14.07 4.93 -9.37
N SER A 562 -13.56 6.11 -9.00
CA SER A 562 -13.55 6.60 -7.62
C SER A 562 -14.96 6.79 -7.05
N LEU A 563 -15.89 7.25 -7.91
CA LEU A 563 -17.28 7.49 -7.55
C LEU A 563 -18.07 6.19 -7.55
N MET A 564 -17.81 5.28 -8.51
CA MET A 564 -18.52 4.01 -8.60
C MET A 564 -18.32 3.12 -7.37
N ALA A 565 -17.10 3.04 -6.82
CA ALA A 565 -16.86 2.32 -5.58
C ALA A 565 -17.68 2.86 -4.40
N ASN A 566 -17.84 4.18 -4.34
CA ASN A 566 -18.59 4.87 -3.31
C ASN A 566 -20.12 4.69 -3.50
N LEU A 567 -20.58 4.81 -4.74
CA LEU A 567 -21.96 4.53 -5.13
C LEU A 567 -22.36 3.10 -4.75
N MET A 568 -21.52 2.11 -5.06
CA MET A 568 -21.75 0.72 -4.70
C MET A 568 -21.82 0.53 -3.17
N LEU A 569 -20.92 1.15 -2.42
CA LEU A 569 -20.91 1.09 -0.96
C LEU A 569 -22.20 1.66 -0.35
N SER A 570 -22.58 2.88 -0.74
CA SER A 570 -23.68 3.61 -0.12
C SER A 570 -25.05 3.14 -0.60
N THR A 571 -25.20 2.74 -1.87
CA THR A 571 -26.50 2.45 -2.49
C THR A 571 -26.75 0.96 -2.78
N ARG A 572 -25.71 0.12 -2.69
CA ARG A 572 -25.72 -1.30 -3.08
C ARG A 572 -26.22 -1.57 -4.51
N ARG A 573 -26.10 -0.59 -5.40
CA ARG A 573 -26.41 -0.76 -6.82
C ARG A 573 -25.23 -1.40 -7.57
N PRO A 574 -25.47 -2.29 -8.55
CA PRO A 574 -24.42 -2.85 -9.38
C PRO A 574 -23.65 -1.78 -10.18
N ILE A 575 -22.34 -1.96 -10.30
CA ILE A 575 -21.44 -1.08 -11.04
C ILE A 575 -20.72 -1.83 -12.17
N VAL A 576 -20.47 -1.13 -13.28
CA VAL A 576 -19.72 -1.69 -14.43
C VAL A 576 -18.22 -1.51 -14.30
N ASN A 577 -17.81 -0.41 -13.68
CA ASN A 577 -16.43 0.04 -13.56
C ASN A 577 -16.06 0.23 -12.09
N ASN A 578 -14.88 -0.22 -11.69
CA ASN A 578 -14.40 -0.13 -10.32
C ASN A 578 -12.90 0.21 -10.29
N PRO A 579 -12.33 0.58 -9.12
CA PRO A 579 -10.92 0.95 -8.99
C PRO A 579 -9.90 -0.16 -9.23
N TYR A 580 -10.30 -1.43 -9.36
CA TYR A 580 -9.40 -2.54 -9.64
C TYR A 580 -9.06 -2.56 -11.14
N TYR A 581 -7.81 -2.22 -11.46
CA TYR A 581 -7.31 -1.96 -12.82
C TYR A 581 -6.27 -2.97 -13.32
N GLU A 582 -6.04 -4.03 -12.55
CA GLU A 582 -4.92 -4.95 -12.74
C GLU A 582 -5.20 -6.00 -13.82
N SER A 583 -6.46 -6.37 -14.04
CA SER A 583 -6.83 -7.26 -15.15
C SER A 583 -7.03 -6.49 -16.44
N LYS A 584 -6.60 -7.07 -17.57
CA LYS A 584 -6.84 -6.50 -18.89
C LYS A 584 -8.32 -6.22 -19.16
N GLU A 585 -9.19 -7.17 -18.80
CA GLU A 585 -10.63 -7.03 -18.98
C GLU A 585 -11.19 -5.76 -18.29
N MET A 586 -10.74 -5.44 -17.09
CA MET A 586 -11.19 -4.24 -16.37
C MET A 586 -10.65 -2.95 -16.99
N ARG A 587 -9.42 -2.98 -17.53
CA ARG A 587 -8.87 -1.86 -18.31
C ARG A 587 -9.69 -1.59 -19.56
N ASP A 588 -10.05 -2.64 -20.30
CA ASP A 588 -10.87 -2.54 -21.51
C ASP A 588 -12.28 -2.02 -21.19
N ARG A 589 -12.90 -2.50 -20.09
CA ARG A 589 -14.20 -2.00 -19.61
C ARG A 589 -14.13 -0.53 -19.21
N THR A 590 -13.11 -0.14 -18.46
CA THR A 590 -12.88 1.27 -18.10
C THR A 590 -12.77 2.14 -19.33
N MET A 591 -11.95 1.72 -20.30
CA MET A 591 -11.73 2.46 -21.52
C MET A 591 -13.06 2.67 -22.26
N LYS A 592 -13.92 1.65 -22.35
CA LYS A 592 -15.28 1.79 -22.91
C LYS A 592 -16.15 2.78 -22.14
N VAL A 593 -16.15 2.75 -20.80
CA VAL A 593 -16.92 3.70 -19.99
C VAL A 593 -16.41 5.13 -20.19
N TYR A 594 -15.10 5.30 -20.33
CA TYR A 594 -14.47 6.61 -20.45
C TYR A 594 -14.62 7.19 -21.86
N GLU A 595 -15.15 6.44 -22.85
CA GLU A 595 -15.45 6.96 -24.19
C GLU A 595 -16.38 8.18 -24.16
N ILE A 596 -17.17 8.34 -23.11
CA ILE A 596 -18.05 9.51 -22.93
C ILE A 596 -17.29 10.84 -22.80
N PHE A 597 -16.01 10.79 -22.41
CA PHE A 597 -15.14 11.97 -22.31
C PHE A 597 -14.40 12.29 -23.63
N SER A 598 -14.60 11.48 -24.67
CA SER A 598 -13.96 11.64 -25.98
C SER A 598 -14.72 12.63 -26.90
N ARG A 599 -14.26 12.74 -28.15
CA ARG A 599 -14.94 13.44 -29.26
C ARG A 599 -15.76 12.51 -30.17
N LYS A 600 -16.06 11.29 -29.71
CA LYS A 600 -16.91 10.33 -30.44
C LYS A 600 -18.37 10.80 -30.49
N ASP A 601 -19.12 10.29 -31.45
CA ASP A 601 -20.53 10.62 -31.61
C ASP A 601 -21.37 9.96 -30.50
N ALA A 602 -22.37 10.67 -29.98
CA ALA A 602 -23.19 10.23 -28.84
C ALA A 602 -23.85 8.86 -29.06
N ALA A 603 -24.28 8.56 -30.29
CA ALA A 603 -24.90 7.28 -30.65
C ALA A 603 -23.93 6.09 -30.56
N SER A 604 -22.65 6.31 -30.91
CA SER A 604 -21.61 5.27 -30.78
C SER A 604 -21.37 4.95 -29.31
N VAL A 605 -21.20 5.98 -28.47
CA VAL A 605 -20.98 5.83 -27.03
C VAL A 605 -22.20 5.19 -26.35
N TYR A 606 -23.41 5.58 -26.73
CA TYR A 606 -24.65 4.95 -26.28
C TYR A 606 -24.68 3.44 -26.57
N THR A 607 -24.27 3.04 -27.77
CA THR A 607 -24.22 1.62 -28.16
C THR A 607 -23.15 0.85 -27.39
N SER A 608 -21.95 1.44 -27.22
CA SER A 608 -20.88 0.87 -26.38
C SER A 608 -21.36 0.61 -24.95
N LEU A 609 -21.99 1.59 -24.31
CA LEU A 609 -22.47 1.49 -22.93
C LEU A 609 -23.64 0.50 -22.79
N ARG A 610 -24.57 0.51 -23.76
CA ARG A 610 -25.68 -0.44 -23.79
C ARG A 610 -25.21 -1.88 -24.00
N SER A 611 -24.14 -2.10 -24.76
CA SER A 611 -23.53 -3.44 -24.92
C SER A 611 -23.01 -4.02 -23.60
N MET A 612 -22.67 -3.16 -22.64
CA MET A 612 -22.28 -3.52 -21.27
C MET A 612 -23.47 -3.58 -20.30
N LYS A 613 -24.70 -3.43 -20.80
CA LYS A 613 -25.96 -3.41 -20.02
C LYS A 613 -26.00 -2.32 -18.95
N VAL A 614 -25.43 -1.14 -19.26
CA VAL A 614 -25.50 0.03 -18.39
C VAL A 614 -26.89 0.66 -18.46
N SER A 615 -27.52 0.88 -17.31
CA SER A 615 -28.81 1.59 -17.23
C SER A 615 -28.63 3.10 -17.04
N TYR A 616 -27.66 3.50 -16.21
CA TYR A 616 -27.39 4.89 -15.86
C TYR A 616 -25.89 5.22 -15.93
N VAL A 617 -25.57 6.42 -16.38
CA VAL A 617 -24.20 6.96 -16.41
C VAL A 617 -24.13 8.24 -15.59
N VAL A 618 -23.16 8.32 -14.69
CA VAL A 618 -22.93 9.49 -13.84
C VAL A 618 -21.78 10.32 -14.39
N LEU A 619 -22.04 11.60 -14.66
CA LEU A 619 -21.07 12.59 -15.11
C LEU A 619 -20.74 13.59 -14.00
N GLU A 620 -19.46 13.91 -13.87
CA GLU A 620 -18.93 14.90 -12.92
C GLU A 620 -18.54 16.19 -13.66
N GLU A 621 -18.91 17.35 -13.13
CA GLU A 621 -18.58 18.65 -13.71
C GLU A 621 -17.06 18.85 -13.92
N PRO A 622 -16.18 18.61 -12.92
CA PRO A 622 -14.75 18.88 -13.06
C PRO A 622 -14.09 18.06 -14.16
N LEU A 623 -14.62 16.86 -14.44
CA LEU A 623 -14.09 15.95 -15.45
C LEU A 623 -14.62 16.26 -16.85
N CYS A 624 -15.87 16.69 -16.98
CA CYS A 624 -16.43 17.11 -18.27
C CYS A 624 -15.88 18.46 -18.72
N LEU A 625 -15.82 19.46 -17.83
CA LEU A 625 -15.52 20.85 -18.21
C LEU A 625 -14.04 21.23 -18.06
N GLY A 626 -13.21 20.33 -17.53
CA GLY A 626 -11.76 20.51 -17.47
C GLY A 626 -11.28 21.54 -16.44
N PHE A 627 -12.11 21.90 -15.45
CA PHE A 627 -11.78 22.86 -14.39
C PHE A 627 -10.92 22.30 -13.26
N ALA A 628 -10.66 20.98 -13.25
CA ALA A 628 -9.65 20.46 -12.34
C ALA A 628 -8.29 21.08 -12.74
N ASN A 629 -7.51 21.56 -11.77
CA ASN A 629 -6.16 22.12 -11.93
C ASN A 629 -5.16 21.05 -12.43
N VAL A 630 -5.41 20.46 -13.59
CA VAL A 630 -4.65 19.37 -14.17
C VAL A 630 -3.60 19.98 -15.12
N PRO A 631 -2.36 19.44 -15.14
CA PRO A 631 -1.35 19.87 -16.09
C PRO A 631 -1.86 19.85 -17.54
N ARG A 632 -1.35 20.76 -18.37
CA ARG A 632 -1.69 20.80 -19.81
C ARG A 632 -1.36 19.45 -20.47
N GLY A 633 -2.31 18.88 -21.22
CA GLY A 633 -2.16 17.58 -21.87
C GLY A 633 -2.58 16.38 -21.01
N CYS A 634 -3.16 16.62 -19.83
CA CYS A 634 -3.62 15.58 -18.91
C CYS A 634 -5.13 15.65 -18.64
N GLN A 635 -5.88 16.47 -19.38
CA GLN A 635 -7.35 16.42 -19.29
C GLN A 635 -7.86 15.11 -19.90
N MET A 636 -9.02 14.64 -19.46
CA MET A 636 -9.57 13.36 -19.96
C MET A 636 -9.78 13.37 -21.49
N ILE A 637 -10.08 14.54 -22.06
CA ILE A 637 -10.15 14.71 -23.50
C ILE A 637 -8.78 14.61 -24.19
N ASP A 638 -7.71 15.10 -23.57
CA ASP A 638 -6.35 15.00 -24.12
C ASP A 638 -5.89 13.53 -24.19
N LEU A 639 -6.26 12.72 -23.19
CA LEU A 639 -6.00 11.28 -23.17
C LEU A 639 -6.68 10.56 -24.34
N TRP A 640 -7.90 10.97 -24.68
CA TRP A 640 -8.64 10.42 -25.81
C TRP A 640 -8.13 10.92 -27.15
N ASP A 641 -7.82 12.23 -27.26
CA ASP A 641 -7.22 12.83 -28.45
C ASP A 641 -5.83 12.20 -28.74
N MET A 642 -5.14 11.62 -27.75
CA MET A 642 -3.93 10.83 -27.99
C MET A 642 -4.22 9.44 -28.55
N THR A 643 -5.34 8.84 -28.18
CA THR A 643 -5.70 7.47 -28.57
C THR A 643 -6.07 7.38 -30.05
N ASP A 644 -6.65 8.44 -30.61
CA ASP A 644 -7.01 8.54 -32.03
C ASP A 644 -6.01 9.35 -32.87
N ASN A 645 -4.80 9.61 -32.35
CA ASN A 645 -3.78 10.49 -32.94
C ASN A 645 -4.32 11.89 -33.30
N GLY A 646 -5.35 12.38 -32.59
CA GLY A 646 -5.96 13.67 -32.78
C GLY A 646 -6.86 13.75 -34.02
N ALA A 647 -7.24 12.61 -34.62
CA ALA A 647 -8.07 12.58 -35.82
C ALA A 647 -9.41 13.31 -35.61
N ALA A 648 -10.11 13.06 -34.50
CA ALA A 648 -11.37 13.73 -34.20
C ALA A 648 -11.19 15.23 -33.91
N LYS A 649 -10.05 15.61 -33.31
CA LYS A 649 -9.66 17.00 -33.08
C LYS A 649 -9.41 17.74 -34.40
N MET A 650 -8.68 17.12 -35.34
CA MET A 650 -8.45 17.65 -36.69
C MET A 650 -9.74 17.78 -37.50
N ALA A 651 -10.69 16.87 -37.29
CA ALA A 651 -12.03 16.93 -37.87
C ALA A 651 -12.96 17.96 -37.19
N ASN A 652 -12.46 18.79 -36.26
CA ASN A 652 -13.22 19.78 -35.50
C ASN A 652 -14.46 19.22 -34.78
N LYS A 653 -14.41 17.95 -34.35
CA LYS A 653 -15.50 17.37 -33.56
C LYS A 653 -15.56 18.00 -32.16
N PRO A 654 -16.73 18.46 -31.69
CA PRO A 654 -16.86 19.02 -30.35
C PRO A 654 -16.68 17.93 -29.27
N PRO A 655 -16.28 18.32 -28.05
CA PRO A 655 -16.18 17.39 -26.93
C PRO A 655 -17.57 16.87 -26.52
N LEU A 656 -17.71 15.56 -26.29
CA LEU A 656 -19.01 14.94 -25.99
C LEU A 656 -19.50 15.23 -24.56
N CYS A 657 -18.64 15.09 -23.55
CA CYS A 657 -19.03 15.25 -22.13
C CYS A 657 -19.68 16.60 -21.83
N PRO A 658 -19.11 17.77 -22.24
CA PRO A 658 -19.75 19.06 -22.04
C PRO A 658 -21.12 19.18 -22.73
N LEU A 659 -21.26 18.59 -23.93
CA LEU A 659 -22.52 18.58 -24.67
C LEU A 659 -23.60 17.80 -23.93
N LEU A 660 -23.27 16.63 -23.38
CA LEU A 660 -24.20 15.82 -22.60
C LEU A 660 -24.54 16.46 -21.24
N PHE A 661 -23.55 17.13 -20.62
CA PHE A 661 -23.68 17.77 -19.32
C PHE A 661 -24.60 19.01 -19.38
N LYS A 662 -24.32 19.99 -20.27
CA LYS A 662 -25.09 21.25 -20.38
C LYS A 662 -26.07 21.29 -21.56
N GLY A 663 -25.72 20.65 -22.67
CA GLY A 663 -26.44 20.75 -23.94
C GLY A 663 -27.50 19.66 -24.14
N ASN A 664 -27.67 19.22 -25.40
CA ASN A 664 -28.58 18.14 -25.76
C ASN A 664 -27.99 16.78 -25.39
N ALA A 665 -28.71 16.04 -24.55
CA ALA A 665 -28.29 14.72 -24.08
C ALA A 665 -28.67 13.57 -25.02
N HIS A 666 -29.41 13.79 -26.11
CA HIS A 666 -29.84 12.73 -27.02
C HIS A 666 -28.64 11.91 -27.56
N PRO A 667 -28.71 10.55 -27.57
CA PRO A 667 -29.86 9.68 -27.32
C PRO A 667 -30.15 9.35 -25.85
N PHE A 668 -29.36 9.87 -24.91
CA PHE A 668 -29.56 9.69 -23.47
C PHE A 668 -30.70 10.57 -22.95
N ARG A 669 -31.35 10.13 -21.87
CA ARG A 669 -32.32 10.94 -21.12
C ARG A 669 -31.69 11.44 -19.83
N ARG A 670 -31.76 12.75 -19.56
CA ARG A 670 -31.29 13.31 -18.28
C ARG A 670 -32.29 12.95 -17.18
N ALA A 671 -31.83 12.24 -16.15
CA ALA A 671 -32.66 11.73 -15.06
C ALA A 671 -32.45 12.50 -13.74
N PHE A 672 -31.23 12.98 -13.49
CA PHE A 672 -30.88 13.77 -12.31
C PHE A 672 -29.86 14.86 -12.68
N VAL A 673 -29.97 16.00 -12.03
CA VAL A 673 -29.08 17.16 -12.20
C VAL A 673 -28.86 17.82 -10.86
N ASN A 674 -27.60 18.08 -10.56
CA ASN A 674 -27.16 18.94 -9.47
C ASN A 674 -25.97 19.78 -9.98
N ASN A 675 -25.44 20.69 -9.16
CA ASN A 675 -24.29 21.55 -9.47
C ASN A 675 -23.10 20.74 -9.98
N ASN A 676 -22.75 19.66 -9.27
CA ASN A 676 -21.56 18.86 -9.58
C ASN A 676 -21.83 17.60 -10.44
N PHE A 677 -23.07 17.12 -10.49
CA PHE A 677 -23.38 15.80 -11.07
C PHE A 677 -24.58 15.82 -12.03
N VAL A 678 -24.45 15.07 -13.12
CA VAL A 678 -25.57 14.79 -14.05
C VAL A 678 -25.67 13.28 -14.25
N VAL A 679 -26.87 12.72 -14.08
CA VAL A 679 -27.14 11.31 -14.36
C VAL A 679 -27.93 11.16 -15.65
N LEU A 680 -27.40 10.35 -16.56
CA LEU A 680 -27.97 10.03 -17.86
C LEU A 680 -28.51 8.60 -17.85
N GLN A 681 -29.77 8.43 -18.22
CA GLN A 681 -30.45 7.15 -18.38
C GLN A 681 -30.36 6.68 -19.84
N LEU A 682 -30.04 5.39 -20.02
CA LEU A 682 -29.94 4.74 -21.32
C LEU A 682 -31.22 3.96 -21.64
N ASP A 683 -31.71 3.15 -20.70
CA ASP A 683 -32.91 2.34 -20.89
C ASP A 683 -34.16 3.16 -20.52
N TYR A 684 -34.79 3.75 -21.53
CA TYR A 684 -36.17 4.26 -21.44
C TYR A 684 -37.04 3.55 -22.48
N SER A 685 -38.24 3.15 -22.05
CA SER A 685 -39.21 2.47 -22.91
C SER A 685 -39.72 3.41 -24.01
N HIS A 686 -39.56 2.96 -25.26
CA HIS A 686 -40.15 3.43 -26.51
C HIS A 686 -39.97 4.90 -26.91
N TYR A 687 -39.24 5.12 -28.02
CA TYR A 687 -39.60 6.20 -28.94
C TYR A 687 -40.59 5.64 -29.97
N VAL A 688 -41.75 6.28 -30.10
CA VAL A 688 -42.59 6.17 -31.29
C VAL A 688 -42.02 7.19 -32.27
N GLU A 689 -41.33 6.71 -33.30
CA GLU A 689 -40.96 7.57 -34.42
C GLU A 689 -42.26 7.96 -35.16
N PHE A 690 -42.77 9.16 -34.90
CA PHE A 690 -43.89 9.69 -35.66
C PHE A 690 -43.36 10.06 -37.05
N LYS A 691 -43.41 9.11 -37.99
CA LYS A 691 -43.28 9.45 -39.43
C LYS A 691 -44.57 10.16 -39.82
N PRO A 692 -44.57 11.47 -40.10
CA PRO A 692 -45.78 12.13 -40.58
C PRO A 692 -46.19 11.49 -41.91
N LYS A 693 -47.29 10.73 -41.90
CA LYS A 693 -47.99 10.33 -43.12
C LYS A 693 -48.81 11.52 -43.61
N THR A 694 -48.14 12.53 -44.17
CA THR A 694 -48.69 13.46 -45.17
C THR A 694 -47.61 14.47 -45.54
N SER A 695 -46.97 14.23 -46.68
CA SER A 695 -46.45 15.29 -47.51
C SER A 695 -47.64 16.10 -48.03
N MET A 696 -48.12 17.09 -47.26
CA MET A 696 -48.86 18.19 -47.86
C MET A 696 -47.82 19.21 -48.35
N PRO A 697 -47.73 19.46 -49.67
CA PRO A 697 -46.87 20.51 -50.17
C PRO A 697 -47.39 21.86 -49.67
N LEU A 698 -46.52 22.61 -49.00
CA LEU A 698 -46.72 24.04 -48.73
C LEU A 698 -46.83 24.76 -50.08
N HIS A 699 -48.06 24.97 -50.56
CA HIS A 699 -48.32 25.98 -51.57
C HIS A 699 -48.15 27.35 -50.91
N TYR A 700 -47.01 27.98 -51.17
CA TYR A 700 -46.89 29.43 -51.05
C TYR A 700 -47.81 30.04 -52.11
N GLN A 701 -48.84 30.76 -51.68
CA GLN A 701 -49.47 31.80 -52.50
C GLN A 701 -48.83 33.14 -52.13
N PHE A 702 -48.53 33.89 -53.18
CA PHE A 702 -47.71 35.09 -53.28
C PHE A 702 -48.01 36.20 -52.28
#